data_AF-A0A1I0A5F1-F1
#
_entry.id   AF-A0A1I0A5F1-F1
#
_cell.length_a   1.000
_cell.length_b   1.000
_cell.length_c   1.000
_cell.angle_alpha   90.00
_cell.angle_beta   90.00
_cell.angle_gamma   90.00
#
_symmetry.space_group_name_H-M   'P 1'
#
loop_
_entity.id
_entity.type
_entity.pdbx_description
1 polymer ?
#
loop_
_entity_poly.entity_id
_entity_poly.type
_entity_poly.pdbx_seq_one_letter_code
_entity_poly.pdbx_strand_id
1 'polypeptide(L)'
;MICKNCGNEYDEINFDVCPFCLTAPILETSNIKNDKSDTNENSDTLETQSEINSLEQPTEQNDINYEEVNIFDCLDLSVRAKNVLLRNRITTVADLITYYDNGKFEATRGAGKKTIDEINMFISELLKGNVSIAKEKELPPTSIPQRIIEGIENGDLQNIHINRLYDLSNRTYNTLATNNLTSILELALFLQENSVDDLRRAGSVAKKEIYDILSNYLNGNYNEDNTSFKKNAIEEYFNEEKINASRNYNVVLRRAKHDTLQEIGDEIKLSRERVRQIEAKFIRKYFRTVEYIVQPIIEKDGYFKLNDLSDYFSDEDNRLVAQHILKQDGKYEYLSFADCIVESKEKESTSSKILQLVIGFIGDGIDIDDCYEELDESFKQEGFFFMGQDELLSLFEEYNFKVYGSYVAPKSVSYTQLCRLVLNEYFPNGLKTTQDNNAICEDLDNLRKIVKEKYGEELPAGNRALTARLADNFIIRDRGKIITKENVQIDLTVLNKIKEEIDDYEVDNVYYSELYAKNEGLLSLTSNIDNYYFLHGVLMLYYPYEYEYHRDYLIRRRVDGQVISNAERINNFILEQKRPVSKDEIKKAFPGFSDIMIELIFEQEPNLFRWDYHMYSSTDLIIIDEYEKKELENNLKVLLERNGIVSDKKLYSVIKTNMPLMLERNNIDNAVPLFYYVAKLFKESLDYRRPNLVKKGLIENCKYTMKELSLYLLGYPDFISYDRYQALIEEMMWTPVSASMTFFCIEEDYIRTSNDIYVKNDLFNLSADVIQSIKTSLDKMMQDNKYLPLINIVDYSDFPEIEYEWNYFLLESIIRKYIPTYTLVAPDYKDRRYQKNIIIDSALGIDSYSQLIAHILKSEGYSSISEGKLSSFLAIRGLARMVIPKELAQSKYFKFKDETYTIY
;
A
#
# COMPACT_ATOMS: atom_id res chain seq x y z
N MET A 1 -3.68 42.19 -28.54
CA MET A 1 -3.56 41.18 -29.62
C MET A 1 -4.73 40.21 -29.52
N ILE A 2 -5.56 40.08 -30.56
CA ILE A 2 -6.70 39.14 -30.56
C ILE A 2 -6.27 37.80 -31.16
N CYS A 3 -6.45 36.71 -30.42
CA CYS A 3 -6.11 35.39 -30.91
C CYS A 3 -7.11 34.89 -31.97
N LYS A 4 -6.62 34.57 -33.17
CA LYS A 4 -7.45 34.04 -34.27
C LYS A 4 -8.01 32.62 -34.01
N ASN A 5 -7.55 31.92 -32.98
CA ASN A 5 -8.03 30.58 -32.62
C ASN A 5 -9.24 30.63 -31.66
N CYS A 6 -9.18 31.49 -30.63
CA CYS A 6 -10.21 31.54 -29.57
C CYS A 6 -10.94 32.90 -29.44
N GLY A 7 -10.61 33.92 -30.23
CA GLY A 7 -11.25 35.23 -30.21
C GLY A 7 -10.90 36.14 -29.02
N ASN A 8 -10.20 35.64 -28.00
CA ASN A 8 -9.82 36.42 -26.83
C ASN A 8 -8.64 37.36 -27.10
N GLU A 9 -8.68 38.54 -26.46
CA GLU A 9 -7.58 39.51 -26.48
C GLU A 9 -6.58 39.26 -25.34
N TYR A 10 -5.29 39.40 -25.64
CA TYR A 10 -4.18 39.33 -24.69
C TYR A 10 -3.05 40.30 -25.06
N ASP A 11 -2.12 40.52 -24.12
CA ASP A 11 -0.93 41.34 -24.30
C ASP A 11 0.27 40.50 -24.72
N GLU A 12 0.87 40.86 -25.86
CA GLU A 12 2.02 40.16 -26.46
C GLU A 12 3.37 40.56 -25.87
N ILE A 13 3.43 41.62 -25.05
CA ILE A 13 4.65 42.01 -24.31
C ILE A 13 4.85 41.10 -23.08
N ASN A 14 3.76 40.53 -22.55
CA ASN A 14 3.77 39.70 -21.34
C ASN A 14 3.57 38.19 -21.62
N PHE A 15 3.19 37.79 -22.85
CA PHE A 15 2.93 36.38 -23.20
C PHE A 15 3.31 36.07 -24.66
N ASP A 16 4.30 35.20 -24.87
CA ASP A 16 4.79 34.78 -26.20
C ASP A 16 3.78 33.95 -27.02
N VAL A 17 2.75 33.40 -26.35
CA VAL A 17 1.62 32.66 -26.93
C VAL A 17 0.33 33.12 -26.27
N CYS A 18 -0.83 32.94 -26.92
CA CYS A 18 -2.10 33.33 -26.30
C CYS A 18 -2.35 32.54 -25.00
N PRO A 19 -2.45 33.18 -23.81
CA PRO A 19 -2.56 32.46 -22.53
C PRO A 19 -3.86 31.67 -22.39
N PHE A 20 -4.89 31.96 -23.20
CA PHE A 20 -6.20 31.29 -23.15
C PHE A 20 -6.31 30.02 -24.02
N CYS A 21 -5.39 29.82 -24.98
CA CYS A 21 -5.43 28.65 -25.88
C CYS A 21 -4.04 28.14 -26.32
N LEU A 22 -2.97 28.66 -25.69
CA LEU A 22 -1.56 28.28 -25.86
C LEU A 22 -1.05 28.23 -27.30
N THR A 23 -1.75 28.91 -28.22
CA THR A 23 -1.43 28.92 -29.65
C THR A 23 -0.43 30.03 -29.96
N ALA A 24 0.69 29.68 -30.59
CA ALA A 24 1.73 30.62 -31.01
C ALA A 24 1.33 31.43 -32.27
N PRO A 25 1.80 32.68 -32.42
CA PRO A 25 1.49 33.51 -33.59
C PRO A 25 2.24 33.03 -34.85
N ILE A 26 1.50 32.67 -35.90
CA ILE A 26 2.07 32.36 -37.22
C ILE A 26 2.30 33.65 -38.01
N LEU A 27 3.54 33.87 -38.43
CA LEU A 27 3.94 34.89 -39.40
C LEU A 27 4.42 34.21 -40.69
N GLU A 28 3.74 34.46 -41.80
CA GLU A 28 4.39 34.49 -43.11
C GLU A 28 4.19 35.87 -43.73
N THR A 29 5.23 36.35 -44.40
CA THR A 29 5.27 37.71 -44.95
C THR A 29 5.14 37.72 -46.45
N SER A 30 4.63 38.86 -46.92
CA SER A 30 5.20 39.71 -47.98
C SER A 30 4.24 39.97 -49.16
N ASN A 31 4.34 41.08 -49.91
CA ASN A 31 5.42 42.07 -49.97
C ASN A 31 4.93 43.44 -50.56
N ILE A 32 5.84 44.43 -50.60
CA ILE A 32 5.83 45.64 -51.47
C ILE A 32 4.96 46.85 -51.02
N LYS A 33 5.62 47.72 -50.25
CA LYS A 33 5.89 49.17 -50.50
C LYS A 33 4.77 50.20 -50.78
N ASN A 34 4.90 51.28 -49.97
CA ASN A 34 4.91 52.71 -50.31
C ASN A 34 3.62 53.57 -50.21
N ASP A 35 3.82 54.67 -49.45
CA ASP A 35 3.20 55.99 -49.49
C ASP A 35 1.70 56.20 -49.18
N LYS A 36 1.52 56.97 -48.09
CA LYS A 36 0.63 58.15 -47.94
C LYS A 36 -0.88 57.94 -47.68
N SER A 37 -1.17 58.04 -46.37
CA SER A 37 -2.05 59.06 -45.77
C SER A 37 -3.51 59.21 -46.23
N ASP A 38 -4.38 58.95 -45.26
CA ASP A 38 -5.53 59.76 -44.85
C ASP A 38 -6.93 59.55 -45.46
N THR A 39 -7.87 59.42 -44.50
CA THR A 39 -9.28 59.82 -44.51
C THR A 39 -10.32 59.11 -45.40
N ASN A 40 -11.10 58.27 -44.71
CA ASN A 40 -12.56 58.34 -44.54
C ASN A 40 -13.53 58.44 -45.74
N GLU A 41 -14.51 57.52 -45.65
CA GLU A 41 -15.96 57.73 -45.79
C GLU A 41 -16.66 57.79 -47.17
N ASN A 42 -17.51 56.77 -47.35
CA ASN A 42 -18.92 56.84 -47.75
C ASN A 42 -19.31 57.23 -49.19
N SER A 43 -20.01 56.29 -49.86
CA SER A 43 -21.14 56.50 -50.79
C SER A 43 -20.86 57.18 -52.16
N ASP A 44 -21.62 56.94 -53.24
CA ASP A 44 -22.82 56.11 -53.41
C ASP A 44 -23.04 55.57 -54.85
N THR A 45 -24.02 54.67 -54.99
CA THR A 45 -24.84 54.27 -56.17
C THR A 45 -24.42 54.55 -57.65
N LEU A 46 -24.43 53.45 -58.43
CA LEU A 46 -25.15 53.22 -59.71
C LEU A 46 -24.72 53.84 -61.07
N GLU A 47 -24.98 53.04 -62.13
CA GLU A 47 -25.44 53.40 -63.50
C GLU A 47 -24.57 54.29 -64.43
N THR A 48 -24.53 54.14 -65.77
CA THR A 48 -24.64 53.02 -66.75
C THR A 48 -24.21 53.56 -68.14
N GLN A 49 -23.92 52.68 -69.12
CA GLN A 49 -23.93 52.99 -70.58
C GLN A 49 -22.87 54.01 -71.10
N SER A 50 -22.47 54.06 -72.38
CA SER A 50 -22.45 53.09 -73.51
C SER A 50 -21.62 53.66 -74.69
N GLU A 51 -21.53 52.93 -75.83
CA GLU A 51 -21.30 53.47 -77.20
C GLU A 51 -19.85 53.98 -77.57
N ILE A 52 -19.32 53.97 -78.82
CA ILE A 52 -19.84 53.54 -80.15
C ILE A 52 -18.72 53.25 -81.21
N ASN A 53 -18.97 52.31 -82.15
CA ASN A 53 -18.50 52.18 -83.57
C ASN A 53 -16.97 52.21 -83.93
N SER A 54 -16.45 51.92 -85.14
CA SER A 54 -16.87 51.41 -86.50
C SER A 54 -15.60 51.10 -87.33
N LEU A 55 -15.53 50.37 -88.46
CA LEU A 55 -16.36 49.39 -89.21
C LEU A 55 -15.34 48.51 -90.04
N GLU A 56 -15.45 47.93 -91.25
CA GLU A 56 -16.32 47.94 -92.47
C GLU A 56 -16.32 46.53 -93.15
N GLN A 57 -16.81 46.41 -94.39
CA GLN A 57 -16.93 45.19 -95.26
C GLN A 57 -16.55 45.57 -96.73
N PRO A 58 -16.81 44.82 -97.85
CA PRO A 58 -17.37 43.47 -98.11
C PRO A 58 -16.38 42.60 -98.98
N THR A 59 -16.66 41.61 -99.87
CA THR A 59 -17.79 41.19 -100.74
C THR A 59 -17.79 39.70 -101.15
N GLU A 60 -18.99 39.18 -101.45
CA GLU A 60 -19.36 38.21 -102.53
C GLU A 60 -18.93 36.71 -102.50
N GLN A 61 -19.84 35.91 -101.90
CA GLN A 61 -20.58 34.78 -102.50
C GLN A 61 -19.88 33.48 -103.02
N ASN A 62 -20.32 32.36 -102.44
CA ASN A 62 -20.70 31.13 -103.17
C ASN A 62 -21.78 30.36 -102.36
N ASP A 63 -22.73 29.71 -103.04
CA ASP A 63 -23.94 29.16 -102.40
C ASP A 63 -23.73 27.80 -101.69
N ILE A 64 -23.87 27.81 -100.35
CA ILE A 64 -24.33 26.67 -99.55
C ILE A 64 -25.34 27.25 -98.54
N ASN A 65 -26.56 26.68 -98.45
CA ASN A 65 -27.51 27.16 -97.45
C ASN A 65 -27.13 26.64 -96.06
N TYR A 66 -26.53 27.52 -95.27
CA TYR A 66 -26.06 27.25 -93.91
C TYR A 66 -27.09 27.55 -92.81
N GLU A 67 -28.30 28.02 -93.13
CA GLU A 67 -29.32 28.46 -92.17
C GLU A 67 -29.80 27.35 -91.23
N GLU A 68 -29.80 26.09 -91.68
CA GLU A 68 -30.32 24.94 -90.91
C GLU A 68 -29.23 23.97 -90.39
N VAL A 69 -27.95 24.20 -90.70
CA VAL A 69 -26.86 23.27 -90.32
C VAL A 69 -26.43 23.50 -88.87
N ASN A 70 -26.55 22.47 -88.04
CA ASN A 70 -26.17 22.50 -86.63
C ASN A 70 -24.65 22.25 -86.42
N ILE A 71 -24.00 23.07 -85.59
CA ILE A 71 -22.57 22.96 -85.27
C ILE A 71 -22.20 21.59 -84.65
N PHE A 72 -23.14 20.91 -84.00
CA PHE A 72 -22.87 19.61 -83.40
C PHE A 72 -22.63 18.50 -84.44
N ASP A 73 -23.14 18.62 -85.66
CA ASP A 73 -23.07 17.60 -86.70
C ASP A 73 -21.84 17.74 -87.63
N CYS A 74 -21.17 18.90 -87.57
CA CYS A 74 -19.90 19.15 -88.25
C CYS A 74 -18.77 18.33 -87.60
N LEU A 75 -18.18 17.38 -88.32
CA LEU A 75 -17.17 16.46 -87.76
C LEU A 75 -15.82 17.14 -87.45
N ASP A 76 -15.53 18.26 -88.11
CA ASP A 76 -14.21 18.89 -88.14
C ASP A 76 -13.94 19.87 -86.97
N LEU A 77 -14.85 19.96 -85.98
CA LEU A 77 -14.69 20.77 -84.75
C LEU A 77 -14.54 19.89 -83.51
N SER A 78 -13.57 20.20 -82.63
CA SER A 78 -13.43 19.46 -81.37
C SER A 78 -14.59 19.72 -80.40
N VAL A 79 -14.80 18.77 -79.48
CA VAL A 79 -15.74 18.91 -78.36
C VAL A 79 -15.46 20.18 -77.53
N ARG A 80 -14.22 20.68 -77.49
CA ARG A 80 -13.88 21.93 -76.80
C ARG A 80 -14.37 23.15 -77.55
N ALA A 81 -14.18 23.22 -78.87
CA ALA A 81 -14.71 24.29 -79.71
C ALA A 81 -16.24 24.32 -79.67
N LYS A 82 -16.91 23.18 -79.90
CA LYS A 82 -18.39 23.07 -79.81
C LYS A 82 -18.95 23.57 -78.47
N ASN A 83 -18.29 23.24 -77.36
CA ASN A 83 -18.68 23.74 -76.02
C ASN A 83 -18.42 25.25 -75.80
N VAL A 84 -17.45 25.86 -76.48
CA VAL A 84 -17.23 27.32 -76.43
C VAL A 84 -18.31 28.04 -77.24
N LEU A 85 -18.66 27.53 -78.42
CA LEU A 85 -19.70 28.09 -79.28
C LEU A 85 -21.08 28.05 -78.60
N LEU A 86 -21.47 26.89 -78.06
CA LEU A 86 -22.73 26.74 -77.30
C LEU A 86 -22.86 27.74 -76.14
N ARG A 87 -21.77 27.97 -75.37
CA ARG A 87 -21.77 28.92 -74.24
C ARG A 87 -21.97 30.37 -74.66
N ASN A 88 -21.57 30.72 -75.89
CA ASN A 88 -21.77 32.04 -76.48
C ASN A 88 -23.09 32.11 -77.29
N ARG A 89 -23.95 31.08 -77.17
CA ARG A 89 -25.25 30.91 -77.89
C ARG A 89 -25.11 30.85 -79.41
N ILE A 90 -24.02 30.24 -79.88
CA ILE A 90 -23.77 29.96 -81.29
C ILE A 90 -24.08 28.47 -81.50
N THR A 91 -25.11 28.16 -82.30
CA THR A 91 -25.71 26.82 -82.44
C THR A 91 -25.78 26.31 -83.87
N THR A 92 -26.05 27.19 -84.84
CA THR A 92 -26.03 26.88 -86.28
C THR A 92 -24.74 27.40 -86.93
N VAL A 93 -24.44 26.92 -88.13
CA VAL A 93 -23.36 27.45 -88.96
C VAL A 93 -23.64 28.90 -89.37
N ALA A 94 -24.91 29.27 -89.60
CA ALA A 94 -25.30 30.65 -89.83
C ALA A 94 -25.03 31.56 -88.61
N ASP A 95 -25.27 31.09 -87.37
CA ASP A 95 -24.89 31.81 -86.15
C ASP A 95 -23.37 32.07 -86.12
N LEU A 96 -22.58 31.07 -86.54
CA LEU A 96 -21.11 31.11 -86.51
C LEU A 96 -20.54 32.12 -87.51
N ILE A 97 -21.05 32.13 -88.74
CA ILE A 97 -20.68 33.10 -89.78
C ILE A 97 -21.10 34.50 -89.34
N THR A 98 -22.33 34.67 -88.84
CA THR A 98 -22.83 35.96 -88.32
C THR A 98 -21.97 36.47 -87.17
N TYR A 99 -21.47 35.60 -86.29
CA TYR A 99 -20.57 35.97 -85.19
C TYR A 99 -19.16 36.33 -85.67
N TYR A 100 -18.70 35.75 -86.79
CA TYR A 100 -17.42 36.03 -87.44
C TYR A 100 -17.40 37.41 -88.11
N ASP A 101 -18.38 37.70 -88.97
CA ASP A 101 -18.48 38.97 -89.70
C ASP A 101 -18.71 40.18 -88.78
N ASN A 102 -19.18 39.93 -87.54
CA ASN A 102 -19.32 40.93 -86.48
C ASN A 102 -18.03 41.20 -85.69
N GLY A 103 -16.89 40.58 -86.02
CA GLY A 103 -15.56 40.90 -85.49
C GLY A 103 -15.31 40.56 -84.01
N LYS A 104 -16.17 39.76 -83.37
CA LYS A 104 -16.18 39.57 -81.89
C LYS A 104 -15.34 38.39 -81.37
N PHE A 105 -14.55 37.74 -82.23
CA PHE A 105 -13.86 36.50 -81.88
C PHE A 105 -12.83 36.61 -80.75
N GLU A 106 -12.07 37.70 -80.68
CA GLU A 106 -11.07 37.90 -79.60
C GLU A 106 -11.70 38.11 -78.21
N ALA A 107 -13.00 38.38 -78.13
CA ALA A 107 -13.76 38.57 -76.90
C ALA A 107 -14.53 37.31 -76.44
N THR A 108 -14.35 36.15 -77.09
CA THR A 108 -15.09 34.91 -76.79
C THR A 108 -14.79 34.38 -75.38
N ARG A 109 -15.73 34.57 -74.44
CA ARG A 109 -15.56 34.16 -73.03
C ARG A 109 -15.31 32.66 -72.91
N GLY A 110 -14.13 32.30 -72.37
CA GLY A 110 -13.72 30.92 -72.11
C GLY A 110 -12.98 30.22 -73.27
N ALA A 111 -12.78 30.90 -74.40
CA ALA A 111 -11.85 30.44 -75.42
C ALA A 111 -10.39 30.67 -74.97
N GLY A 112 -9.49 29.76 -75.35
CA GLY A 112 -8.05 29.99 -75.27
C GLY A 112 -7.48 30.00 -76.68
N LYS A 113 -6.35 30.68 -76.92
CA LYS A 113 -5.82 30.98 -78.28
C LYS A 113 -5.95 29.81 -79.27
N LYS A 114 -5.46 28.61 -78.93
CA LYS A 114 -5.56 27.40 -79.79
C LYS A 114 -6.99 27.04 -80.24
N THR A 115 -8.01 27.30 -79.41
CA THR A 115 -9.42 27.03 -79.76
C THR A 115 -10.01 28.16 -80.61
N ILE A 116 -9.49 29.38 -80.52
CA ILE A 116 -9.82 30.46 -81.47
C ILE A 116 -9.16 30.16 -82.83
N ASP A 117 -7.89 29.77 -82.83
CA ASP A 117 -7.16 29.33 -84.03
C ASP A 117 -7.89 28.16 -84.74
N GLU A 118 -8.37 27.18 -83.96
CA GLU A 118 -9.17 26.02 -84.42
C GLU A 118 -10.49 26.44 -85.09
N ILE A 119 -11.27 27.33 -84.46
CA ILE A 119 -12.55 27.80 -85.00
C ILE A 119 -12.34 28.67 -86.24
N ASN A 120 -11.32 29.54 -86.25
CA ASN A 120 -10.97 30.35 -87.42
C ASN A 120 -10.54 29.48 -88.60
N MET A 121 -9.80 28.39 -88.35
CA MET A 121 -9.41 27.42 -89.38
C MET A 121 -10.62 26.65 -89.92
N PHE A 122 -11.56 26.25 -89.06
CA PHE A 122 -12.82 25.63 -89.47
C PHE A 122 -13.66 26.58 -90.35
N ILE A 123 -13.86 27.83 -89.93
CA ILE A 123 -14.55 28.86 -90.74
C ILE A 123 -13.83 29.07 -92.08
N SER A 124 -12.49 29.04 -92.09
CA SER A 124 -11.67 29.19 -93.31
C SER A 124 -11.79 28.03 -94.31
N GLU A 125 -12.20 26.83 -93.90
CA GLU A 125 -12.52 25.71 -94.81
C GLU A 125 -14.03 25.67 -95.14
N LEU A 126 -14.88 26.15 -94.23
CA LEU A 126 -16.32 26.29 -94.44
C LEU A 126 -16.65 27.33 -95.52
N LEU A 127 -15.93 28.45 -95.54
CA LEU A 127 -15.96 29.44 -96.63
C LEU A 127 -15.38 28.91 -97.96
N LYS A 128 -14.74 27.74 -97.97
CA LYS A 128 -14.28 27.03 -99.18
C LYS A 128 -15.18 25.84 -99.57
N GLY A 129 -16.21 25.53 -98.76
CA GLY A 129 -17.12 24.39 -98.98
C GLY A 129 -16.59 23.01 -98.52
N ASN A 130 -15.51 22.95 -97.73
CA ASN A 130 -14.83 21.72 -97.34
C ASN A 130 -15.22 21.25 -95.91
N VAL A 131 -16.49 20.88 -95.66
CA VAL A 131 -16.95 20.44 -94.32
C VAL A 131 -17.65 19.09 -94.36
N SER A 132 -17.33 18.22 -93.40
CA SER A 132 -17.89 16.86 -93.31
C SER A 132 -19.07 16.81 -92.34
N ILE A 133 -20.26 16.48 -92.85
CA ILE A 133 -21.49 16.24 -92.08
C ILE A 133 -21.75 14.73 -92.01
N ALA A 134 -22.15 14.23 -90.85
CA ALA A 134 -22.49 12.82 -90.65
C ALA A 134 -23.79 12.43 -91.39
N LYS A 135 -23.86 11.20 -91.93
CA LYS A 135 -25.09 10.60 -92.45
C LYS A 135 -25.66 9.59 -91.46
N GLU A 136 -26.99 9.56 -91.36
CA GLU A 136 -27.75 8.58 -90.57
C GLU A 136 -27.49 7.14 -91.03
N LYS A 137 -27.76 6.18 -90.13
CA LYS A 137 -27.71 4.74 -90.38
C LYS A 137 -28.92 4.05 -89.80
N GLU A 138 -29.59 3.26 -90.63
CA GLU A 138 -30.59 2.27 -90.20
C GLU A 138 -29.94 1.10 -89.45
N LEU A 139 -30.73 0.37 -88.65
CA LEU A 139 -30.29 -0.83 -87.92
C LEU A 139 -31.35 -1.93 -87.94
N PRO A 140 -30.97 -3.16 -88.31
CA PRO A 140 -31.61 -4.38 -87.82
C PRO A 140 -30.60 -5.48 -87.42
N PRO A 141 -30.99 -6.55 -86.70
CA PRO A 141 -32.18 -6.75 -85.87
C PRO A 141 -31.82 -7.03 -84.37
N THR A 142 -32.83 -7.01 -83.48
CA THR A 142 -32.79 -7.44 -82.05
C THR A 142 -31.61 -6.95 -81.21
N SER A 143 -31.86 -5.94 -80.37
CA SER A 143 -30.83 -5.32 -79.52
C SER A 143 -30.43 -6.20 -78.32
N ILE A 144 -29.22 -5.97 -77.79
CA ILE A 144 -28.73 -6.63 -76.56
C ILE A 144 -29.69 -6.43 -75.37
N PRO A 145 -30.22 -5.21 -75.10
CA PRO A 145 -31.26 -5.00 -74.09
C PRO A 145 -32.50 -5.89 -74.25
N GLN A 146 -33.00 -6.07 -75.47
CA GLN A 146 -34.19 -6.89 -75.71
C GLN A 146 -33.98 -8.36 -75.28
N ARG A 147 -32.80 -8.93 -75.58
CA ARG A 147 -32.45 -10.30 -75.14
C ARG A 147 -32.34 -10.45 -73.62
N ILE A 148 -31.99 -9.37 -72.91
CA ILE A 148 -31.93 -9.35 -71.44
C ILE A 148 -33.34 -9.33 -70.86
N ILE A 149 -34.23 -8.50 -71.41
CA ILE A 149 -35.64 -8.42 -70.99
C ILE A 149 -36.32 -9.78 -71.23
N GLU A 150 -36.24 -10.32 -72.45
CA GLU A 150 -36.82 -11.62 -72.79
C GLU A 150 -36.27 -12.75 -71.90
N GLY A 151 -34.97 -12.76 -71.58
CA GLY A 151 -34.39 -13.76 -70.68
C GLY A 151 -34.85 -13.64 -69.22
N ILE A 152 -35.09 -12.40 -68.74
CA ILE A 152 -35.62 -12.16 -67.38
C ILE A 152 -37.12 -12.49 -67.31
N GLU A 153 -37.90 -12.14 -68.34
CA GLU A 153 -39.35 -12.41 -68.39
C GLU A 153 -39.68 -13.90 -68.53
N ASN A 154 -38.86 -14.67 -69.26
CA ASN A 154 -39.00 -16.12 -69.35
C ASN A 154 -38.42 -16.88 -68.14
N GLY A 155 -37.65 -16.20 -67.27
CA GLY A 155 -37.02 -16.79 -66.08
C GLY A 155 -35.67 -17.49 -66.33
N ASP A 156 -35.07 -17.32 -67.50
CA ASP A 156 -33.74 -17.83 -67.85
C ASP A 156 -32.59 -17.01 -67.24
N LEU A 157 -32.87 -15.77 -66.78
CA LEU A 157 -31.88 -14.85 -66.19
C LEU A 157 -32.43 -14.17 -64.91
N GLN A 158 -31.61 -14.03 -63.87
CA GLN A 158 -32.01 -13.31 -62.65
C GLN A 158 -31.84 -11.80 -62.79
N ASN A 159 -32.88 -11.00 -62.51
CA ASN A 159 -32.74 -9.54 -62.43
C ASN A 159 -31.91 -9.11 -61.21
N ILE A 160 -30.60 -8.90 -61.42
CA ILE A 160 -29.69 -8.45 -60.37
C ILE A 160 -29.63 -6.92 -60.26
N HIS A 161 -29.40 -6.44 -59.04
CA HIS A 161 -29.07 -5.06 -58.76
C HIS A 161 -27.64 -4.73 -59.23
N ILE A 162 -27.44 -3.53 -59.81
CA ILE A 162 -26.25 -3.11 -60.56
C ILE A 162 -24.97 -3.12 -59.70
N ASN A 163 -25.08 -3.04 -58.36
CA ASN A 163 -23.93 -3.19 -57.46
C ASN A 163 -23.37 -4.63 -57.34
N ARG A 164 -23.99 -5.64 -57.96
CA ARG A 164 -23.52 -7.04 -57.96
C ARG A 164 -22.65 -7.41 -59.19
N LEU A 165 -22.42 -6.45 -60.09
CA LEU A 165 -21.66 -6.65 -61.32
C LEU A 165 -20.15 -6.49 -61.10
N TYR A 166 -19.35 -7.35 -61.73
CA TYR A 166 -17.90 -7.11 -61.84
C TYR A 166 -17.62 -5.96 -62.82
N ASP A 167 -16.42 -5.38 -62.70
CA ASP A 167 -15.83 -4.35 -63.56
C ASP A 167 -16.59 -3.02 -63.71
N LEU A 168 -17.67 -2.81 -62.96
CA LEU A 168 -18.39 -1.55 -62.92
C LEU A 168 -17.60 -0.47 -62.16
N SER A 169 -17.09 0.53 -62.88
CA SER A 169 -16.38 1.66 -62.29
C SER A 169 -17.33 2.55 -61.47
N ASN A 170 -16.78 3.15 -60.39
CA ASN A 170 -17.49 4.12 -59.55
C ASN A 170 -18.08 5.30 -60.33
N ARG A 171 -17.55 5.65 -61.52
CA ARG A 171 -18.17 6.67 -62.38
C ARG A 171 -19.48 6.15 -62.98
N THR A 172 -19.45 4.94 -63.53
CA THR A 172 -20.57 4.35 -64.25
C THR A 172 -21.67 3.89 -63.31
N TYR A 173 -21.33 3.34 -62.14
CA TYR A 173 -22.31 3.12 -61.05
C TYR A 173 -23.04 4.41 -60.66
N ASN A 174 -22.30 5.49 -60.38
CA ASN A 174 -22.91 6.77 -60.01
C ASN A 174 -23.70 7.42 -61.16
N THR A 175 -23.30 7.20 -62.42
CA THR A 175 -24.08 7.61 -63.60
C THR A 175 -25.42 6.88 -63.63
N LEU A 176 -25.43 5.55 -63.51
CA LEU A 176 -26.65 4.73 -63.54
C LEU A 176 -27.59 5.11 -62.39
N ALA A 177 -27.07 5.15 -61.16
CA ALA A 177 -27.81 5.58 -59.97
C ALA A 177 -28.35 7.02 -60.07
N THR A 178 -27.62 7.96 -60.69
CA THR A 178 -28.11 9.35 -60.92
C THR A 178 -29.28 9.42 -61.91
N ASN A 179 -29.46 8.39 -62.74
CA ASN A 179 -30.59 8.26 -63.67
C ASN A 179 -31.66 7.28 -63.13
N ASN A 180 -31.62 6.94 -61.84
CA ASN A 180 -32.50 5.97 -61.18
C ASN A 180 -32.49 4.56 -61.81
N LEU A 181 -31.40 4.18 -62.48
CA LEU A 181 -31.19 2.83 -62.98
C LEU A 181 -30.41 2.05 -61.92
N THR A 182 -31.09 1.09 -61.28
CA THR A 182 -30.60 0.34 -60.11
C THR A 182 -30.52 -1.17 -60.36
N SER A 183 -31.34 -1.71 -61.26
CA SER A 183 -31.30 -3.12 -61.68
C SER A 183 -30.94 -3.30 -63.17
N ILE A 184 -30.45 -4.49 -63.54
CA ILE A 184 -30.13 -4.81 -64.94
C ILE A 184 -31.38 -4.71 -65.83
N LEU A 185 -32.56 -5.11 -65.33
CA LEU A 185 -33.82 -4.96 -66.05
C LEU A 185 -34.17 -3.49 -66.31
N GLU A 186 -34.00 -2.60 -65.33
CA GLU A 186 -34.21 -1.16 -65.52
C GLU A 186 -33.26 -0.57 -66.58
N LEU A 187 -31.98 -0.97 -66.55
CA LEU A 187 -31.00 -0.55 -67.55
C LEU A 187 -31.34 -1.08 -68.95
N ALA A 188 -31.83 -2.32 -69.06
CA ALA A 188 -32.25 -2.90 -70.33
C ALA A 188 -33.52 -2.22 -70.87
N LEU A 189 -34.55 -2.01 -70.04
CA LEU A 189 -35.77 -1.30 -70.41
C LEU A 189 -35.48 0.15 -70.85
N PHE A 190 -34.63 0.87 -70.11
CA PHE A 190 -34.21 2.21 -70.50
C PHE A 190 -33.57 2.23 -71.90
N LEU A 191 -32.72 1.24 -72.20
CA LEU A 191 -32.02 1.10 -73.49
C LEU A 191 -32.81 0.38 -74.59
N GLN A 192 -34.09 0.05 -74.33
CA GLN A 192 -35.04 -0.34 -75.36
C GLN A 192 -35.70 0.88 -76.01
N GLU A 193 -35.93 1.95 -75.24
CA GLU A 193 -36.62 3.17 -75.68
C GLU A 193 -35.70 4.40 -75.84
N ASN A 194 -34.50 4.39 -75.24
CA ASN A 194 -33.56 5.52 -75.20
C ASN A 194 -32.14 5.08 -75.61
N SER A 195 -31.28 6.05 -75.95
CA SER A 195 -29.87 5.79 -76.18
C SER A 195 -29.08 5.78 -74.86
N VAL A 196 -27.93 5.08 -74.84
CA VAL A 196 -26.89 5.27 -73.83
C VAL A 196 -26.40 6.74 -73.82
N ASP A 197 -26.63 7.49 -74.91
CA ASP A 197 -26.31 8.90 -74.96
C ASP A 197 -27.14 9.80 -74.04
N ASP A 198 -28.38 9.41 -73.75
CA ASP A 198 -29.37 10.20 -73.00
C ASP A 198 -29.14 10.17 -71.46
N LEU A 199 -28.28 9.25 -70.99
CA LEU A 199 -27.91 9.12 -69.58
C LEU A 199 -27.22 10.39 -69.07
N ARG A 200 -27.87 11.09 -68.14
CA ARG A 200 -27.34 12.32 -67.54
C ARG A 200 -26.00 12.04 -66.87
N ARG A 201 -25.01 12.88 -67.18
CA ARG A 201 -23.62 12.81 -66.71
C ARG A 201 -22.81 11.59 -67.21
N ALA A 202 -23.30 10.81 -68.16
CA ALA A 202 -22.52 9.74 -68.78
C ALA A 202 -21.38 10.32 -69.65
N GLY A 203 -20.13 10.08 -69.23
CA GLY A 203 -18.94 10.34 -70.06
C GLY A 203 -18.67 9.19 -71.04
N SER A 204 -17.89 9.43 -72.09
CA SER A 204 -17.61 8.44 -73.16
C SER A 204 -17.11 7.07 -72.64
N VAL A 205 -16.35 7.04 -71.55
CA VAL A 205 -15.94 5.79 -70.88
C VAL A 205 -17.15 5.01 -70.38
N ALA A 206 -18.02 5.66 -69.59
CA ALA A 206 -19.23 5.05 -69.03
C ALA A 206 -20.20 4.59 -70.13
N LYS A 207 -20.32 5.36 -71.21
CA LYS A 207 -21.17 5.01 -72.36
C LYS A 207 -20.70 3.74 -73.08
N LYS A 208 -19.38 3.49 -73.14
CA LYS A 208 -18.85 2.22 -73.66
C LYS A 208 -19.05 1.08 -72.66
N GLU A 209 -18.65 1.31 -71.42
CA GLU A 209 -18.65 0.35 -70.31
C GLU A 209 -20.03 -0.30 -70.10
N ILE A 210 -21.12 0.45 -70.28
CA ILE A 210 -22.50 -0.07 -70.20
C ILE A 210 -22.80 -1.19 -71.21
N TYR A 211 -22.32 -1.09 -72.46
CA TYR A 211 -22.51 -2.16 -73.44
C TYR A 211 -21.63 -3.38 -73.15
N ASP A 212 -20.40 -3.16 -72.68
CA ASP A 212 -19.49 -4.23 -72.25
C ASP A 212 -20.11 -5.00 -71.05
N ILE A 213 -20.73 -4.29 -70.09
CA ILE A 213 -21.46 -4.85 -68.93
C ILE A 213 -22.66 -5.70 -69.36
N LEU A 214 -23.55 -5.18 -70.21
CA LEU A 214 -24.75 -5.92 -70.65
C LEU A 214 -24.37 -7.17 -71.46
N SER A 215 -23.27 -7.11 -72.21
CA SER A 215 -22.70 -8.26 -72.91
C SER A 215 -22.16 -9.32 -71.94
N ASN A 216 -21.43 -8.89 -70.89
CA ASN A 216 -20.93 -9.79 -69.85
C ASN A 216 -22.05 -10.45 -69.04
N TYR A 217 -23.12 -9.71 -68.73
CA TYR A 217 -24.30 -10.24 -68.05
C TYR A 217 -25.00 -11.35 -68.87
N LEU A 218 -25.22 -11.13 -70.18
CA LEU A 218 -25.76 -12.17 -71.08
C LEU A 218 -24.90 -13.42 -71.20
N ASN A 219 -23.60 -13.33 -70.86
CA ASN A 219 -22.66 -14.46 -70.87
C ASN A 219 -22.53 -15.15 -69.49
N GLY A 220 -23.33 -14.76 -68.49
CA GLY A 220 -23.28 -15.34 -67.14
C GLY A 220 -22.13 -14.83 -66.25
N ASN A 221 -21.40 -13.79 -66.66
CA ASN A 221 -20.25 -13.26 -65.93
C ASN A 221 -20.68 -12.27 -64.82
N TYR A 222 -21.49 -12.73 -63.87
CA TYR A 222 -21.97 -11.95 -62.72
C TYR A 222 -22.03 -12.79 -61.43
N ASN A 223 -22.12 -12.13 -60.27
CA ASN A 223 -22.15 -12.83 -58.98
C ASN A 223 -23.53 -13.45 -58.69
N GLU A 224 -23.62 -14.77 -58.86
CA GLU A 224 -24.44 -15.64 -58.01
C GLU A 224 -23.49 -16.44 -57.08
N ASP A 225 -23.98 -16.78 -55.88
CA ASP A 225 -23.15 -17.05 -54.69
C ASP A 225 -22.01 -18.07 -54.89
N ASN A 226 -20.77 -17.60 -54.76
CA ASN A 226 -19.59 -18.48 -54.83
C ASN A 226 -18.45 -18.03 -53.90
N THR A 227 -18.63 -18.29 -52.60
CA THR A 227 -17.64 -18.01 -51.54
C THR A 227 -16.30 -18.72 -51.70
N SER A 228 -16.17 -19.72 -52.59
CA SER A 228 -14.91 -20.41 -52.85
C SER A 228 -13.93 -19.62 -53.72
N PHE A 229 -14.40 -18.67 -54.54
CA PHE A 229 -13.57 -18.10 -55.62
C PHE A 229 -12.61 -16.98 -55.16
N LYS A 230 -12.57 -16.63 -53.86
CA LYS A 230 -11.95 -15.35 -53.41
C LYS A 230 -11.12 -15.35 -52.13
N LYS A 231 -10.51 -16.48 -51.72
CA LYS A 231 -9.32 -16.41 -50.84
C LYS A 231 -8.07 -15.98 -51.63
N ASN A 232 -7.69 -16.71 -52.69
CA ASN A 232 -6.41 -16.47 -53.38
C ASN A 232 -6.35 -15.16 -54.18
N ALA A 233 -7.45 -14.73 -54.82
CA ALA A 233 -7.44 -13.64 -55.80
C ALA A 233 -6.89 -12.29 -55.28
N ILE A 234 -6.97 -12.03 -53.97
CA ILE A 234 -6.51 -10.78 -53.37
C ILE A 234 -4.99 -10.80 -53.16
N GLU A 235 -4.47 -11.92 -52.68
CA GLU A 235 -3.02 -12.18 -52.65
C GLU A 235 -2.44 -12.25 -54.08
N GLU A 236 -3.16 -12.81 -55.05
CA GLU A 236 -2.78 -12.79 -56.47
C GLU A 236 -2.65 -11.35 -57.00
N TYR A 237 -3.59 -10.43 -56.75
CA TYR A 237 -3.45 -9.02 -57.15
C TYR A 237 -2.28 -8.29 -56.47
N PHE A 238 -1.97 -8.62 -55.20
CA PHE A 238 -0.81 -8.04 -54.52
C PHE A 238 0.50 -8.63 -55.07
N ASN A 239 0.53 -9.94 -55.33
CA ASN A 239 1.65 -10.62 -56.00
C ASN A 239 1.86 -10.09 -57.42
N GLU A 240 0.81 -9.75 -58.17
CA GLU A 240 0.94 -9.06 -59.47
C GLU A 240 1.58 -7.68 -59.33
N GLU A 241 1.13 -6.82 -58.41
CA GLU A 241 1.78 -5.50 -58.20
C GLU A 241 3.22 -5.66 -57.67
N LYS A 242 3.52 -6.70 -56.90
CA LYS A 242 4.85 -7.06 -56.37
C LYS A 242 5.79 -7.53 -57.50
N ILE A 243 5.35 -8.49 -58.32
CA ILE A 243 6.09 -9.05 -59.48
C ILE A 243 6.34 -7.97 -60.54
N ASN A 244 5.36 -7.10 -60.80
CA ASN A 244 5.52 -5.95 -61.70
C ASN A 244 6.34 -4.79 -61.08
N ALA A 245 6.97 -5.01 -59.92
CA ALA A 245 7.78 -4.03 -59.19
C ALA A 245 7.09 -2.66 -59.01
N SER A 246 5.78 -2.67 -58.76
CA SER A 246 4.96 -1.47 -58.70
C SER A 246 5.50 -0.47 -57.67
N ARG A 247 5.82 0.74 -58.13
CA ARG A 247 6.23 1.84 -57.24
C ARG A 247 5.15 2.14 -56.18
N ASN A 248 3.88 1.87 -56.46
CA ASN A 248 2.79 2.14 -55.52
C ASN A 248 2.80 1.10 -54.37
N TYR A 249 2.91 -0.19 -54.71
CA TYR A 249 3.05 -1.27 -53.73
C TYR A 249 4.31 -1.08 -52.87
N ASN A 250 5.46 -0.82 -53.50
CA ASN A 250 6.73 -0.64 -52.78
C ASN A 250 6.70 0.56 -51.81
N VAL A 251 6.02 1.66 -52.16
CA VAL A 251 5.81 2.78 -51.22
C VAL A 251 4.99 2.33 -50.01
N VAL A 252 3.88 1.60 -50.22
CA VAL A 252 3.01 1.15 -49.11
C VAL A 252 3.68 0.08 -48.25
N LEU A 253 4.42 -0.86 -48.84
CA LEU A 253 5.18 -1.86 -48.10
C LEU A 253 6.22 -1.23 -47.16
N ARG A 254 6.93 -0.20 -47.63
CA ARG A 254 7.88 0.53 -46.78
C ARG A 254 7.18 1.29 -45.65
N ARG A 255 6.04 1.93 -45.94
CA ARG A 255 5.20 2.58 -44.92
C ARG A 255 4.69 1.58 -43.87
N ALA A 256 4.32 0.37 -44.28
CA ALA A 256 3.93 -0.72 -43.39
C ALA A 256 5.10 -1.26 -42.55
N LYS A 257 6.34 -1.18 -43.07
CA LYS A 257 7.59 -1.44 -42.34
C LYS A 257 8.11 -0.22 -41.54
N HIS A 258 7.23 0.75 -41.30
CA HIS A 258 7.43 1.97 -40.51
C HIS A 258 8.34 3.07 -41.10
N ASP A 259 8.90 2.91 -42.31
CA ASP A 259 9.65 3.98 -42.98
C ASP A 259 8.81 5.26 -43.09
N THR A 260 9.44 6.43 -42.89
CA THR A 260 8.75 7.70 -43.01
C THR A 260 8.50 8.10 -44.47
N LEU A 261 7.50 8.95 -44.67
CA LEU A 261 7.24 9.62 -45.95
C LEU A 261 8.43 10.42 -46.50
N GLN A 262 9.41 10.75 -45.66
CA GLN A 262 10.61 11.52 -46.05
C GLN A 262 11.70 10.58 -46.58
N GLU A 263 12.06 9.53 -45.83
CA GLU A 263 13.09 8.55 -46.22
C GLU A 263 12.74 7.85 -47.54
N ILE A 264 11.49 7.43 -47.70
CA ILE A 264 10.96 6.87 -48.95
C ILE A 264 11.11 7.88 -50.09
N GLY A 265 10.83 9.16 -49.83
CA GLY A 265 10.87 10.24 -50.81
C GLY A 265 12.27 10.56 -51.30
N ASP A 266 13.23 10.66 -50.39
CA ASP A 266 14.63 11.00 -50.71
C ASP A 266 15.30 9.90 -51.54
N GLU A 267 15.00 8.63 -51.25
CA GLU A 267 15.54 7.48 -52.02
C GLU A 267 14.95 7.42 -53.44
N ILE A 268 13.61 7.49 -53.58
CA ILE A 268 12.94 7.40 -54.89
C ILE A 268 12.85 8.74 -55.64
N LYS A 269 13.47 9.79 -55.08
CA LYS A 269 13.57 11.17 -55.60
C LYS A 269 12.21 11.82 -55.87
N LEU A 270 11.30 11.71 -54.90
CA LEU A 270 9.98 12.33 -54.87
C LEU A 270 9.79 13.12 -53.57
N SER A 271 9.01 14.22 -53.61
CA SER A 271 8.69 14.95 -52.38
C SER A 271 7.83 14.13 -51.43
N ARG A 272 7.95 14.37 -50.12
CA ARG A 272 7.13 13.77 -49.04
C ARG A 272 5.63 13.75 -49.36
N GLU A 273 5.10 14.87 -49.86
CA GLU A 273 3.70 15.00 -50.28
C GLU A 273 3.37 14.10 -51.49
N ARG A 274 4.32 13.92 -52.42
CA ARG A 274 4.13 13.02 -53.57
C ARG A 274 4.16 11.54 -53.16
N VAL A 275 4.94 11.16 -52.14
CA VAL A 275 4.87 9.82 -51.53
C VAL A 275 3.50 9.61 -50.89
N ARG A 276 3.01 10.57 -50.08
CA ARG A 276 1.68 10.52 -49.44
C ARG A 276 0.55 10.37 -50.47
N GLN A 277 0.65 11.04 -51.61
CA GLN A 277 -0.31 10.89 -52.72
C GLN A 277 -0.27 9.51 -53.41
N ILE A 278 0.88 8.82 -53.40
CA ILE A 278 1.02 7.46 -53.93
C ILE A 278 0.41 6.46 -52.95
N GLU A 279 0.80 6.53 -51.67
CA GLU A 279 0.23 5.76 -50.55
C GLU A 279 -1.30 5.88 -50.53
N ALA A 280 -1.82 7.10 -50.41
CA ALA A 280 -3.26 7.35 -50.39
C ALA A 280 -3.98 7.03 -51.72
N LYS A 281 -3.28 6.83 -52.84
CA LYS A 281 -3.90 6.30 -54.08
C LYS A 281 -3.97 4.78 -54.06
N PHE A 282 -2.95 4.10 -53.52
CA PHE A 282 -2.92 2.65 -53.41
C PHE A 282 -3.95 2.14 -52.40
N ILE A 283 -4.02 2.76 -51.21
CA ILE A 283 -5.03 2.45 -50.18
C ILE A 283 -6.43 2.54 -50.77
N ARG A 284 -6.81 3.68 -51.38
CA ARG A 284 -8.14 3.83 -52.04
C ARG A 284 -8.38 2.93 -53.27
N LYS A 285 -7.35 2.30 -53.85
CA LYS A 285 -7.52 1.27 -54.91
C LYS A 285 -7.91 -0.07 -54.29
N TYR A 286 -7.31 -0.42 -53.15
CA TYR A 286 -7.34 -1.78 -52.59
C TYR A 286 -8.12 -1.92 -51.28
N PHE A 287 -8.51 -0.83 -50.61
CA PHE A 287 -9.24 -0.87 -49.35
C PHE A 287 -10.49 -1.74 -49.44
N ARG A 288 -11.39 -1.48 -50.40
CA ARG A 288 -12.61 -2.30 -50.62
C ARG A 288 -12.32 -3.77 -50.93
N THR A 289 -11.11 -4.10 -51.40
CA THR A 289 -10.70 -5.48 -51.66
C THR A 289 -10.29 -6.19 -50.37
N VAL A 290 -9.52 -5.52 -49.50
CA VAL A 290 -9.12 -6.05 -48.18
C VAL A 290 -10.31 -6.03 -47.20
N GLU A 291 -11.12 -4.98 -47.24
CA GLU A 291 -12.39 -4.83 -46.50
C GLU A 291 -13.32 -6.02 -46.71
N TYR A 292 -13.37 -6.59 -47.92
CA TYR A 292 -14.21 -7.76 -48.24
C TYR A 292 -13.83 -9.03 -47.45
N ILE A 293 -12.59 -9.13 -46.96
CA ILE A 293 -12.14 -10.21 -46.06
C ILE A 293 -12.64 -9.96 -44.63
N VAL A 294 -12.49 -8.71 -44.18
CA VAL A 294 -12.55 -8.31 -42.76
C VAL A 294 -13.97 -7.94 -42.34
N GLN A 295 -14.72 -7.23 -43.18
CA GLN A 295 -16.05 -6.71 -42.88
C GLN A 295 -17.04 -7.80 -42.42
N PRO A 296 -17.15 -8.99 -43.06
CA PRO A 296 -18.09 -10.01 -42.61
C PRO A 296 -17.77 -10.59 -41.22
N ILE A 297 -16.51 -10.48 -40.76
CA ILE A 297 -16.08 -10.91 -39.43
C ILE A 297 -16.41 -9.81 -38.41
N ILE A 298 -16.07 -8.55 -38.69
CA ILE A 298 -16.43 -7.41 -37.83
C ILE A 298 -17.96 -7.25 -37.68
N GLU A 299 -18.74 -7.52 -38.73
CA GLU A 299 -20.22 -7.50 -38.68
C GLU A 299 -20.82 -8.63 -37.84
N LYS A 300 -20.10 -9.74 -37.65
CA LYS A 300 -20.55 -10.93 -36.92
C LYS A 300 -20.05 -10.96 -35.47
N ASP A 301 -18.75 -10.70 -35.28
CA ASP A 301 -18.01 -10.90 -34.03
C ASP A 301 -17.60 -9.56 -33.37
N GLY A 302 -17.84 -8.43 -34.04
CA GLY A 302 -17.59 -7.07 -33.52
C GLY A 302 -16.18 -6.53 -33.74
N TYR A 303 -15.20 -7.41 -33.97
CA TYR A 303 -13.78 -7.11 -34.15
C TYR A 303 -13.13 -8.09 -35.15
N PHE A 304 -11.85 -7.87 -35.45
CA PHE A 304 -11.00 -8.79 -36.22
C PHE A 304 -9.54 -8.64 -35.77
N LYS A 305 -8.80 -9.73 -35.47
CA LYS A 305 -7.39 -9.65 -35.06
C LYS A 305 -6.48 -9.62 -36.28
N LEU A 306 -5.42 -8.81 -36.26
CA LEU A 306 -4.59 -8.60 -37.45
C LEU A 306 -3.67 -9.78 -37.79
N ASN A 307 -3.47 -10.71 -36.85
CA ASN A 307 -2.81 -11.99 -37.12
C ASN A 307 -3.69 -12.94 -37.95
N ASP A 308 -5.02 -12.79 -37.90
CA ASP A 308 -5.97 -13.61 -38.67
C ASP A 308 -5.81 -13.40 -40.19
N LEU A 309 -5.14 -12.31 -40.63
CA LEU A 309 -4.76 -12.10 -42.03
C LEU A 309 -3.79 -13.17 -42.55
N SER A 310 -3.12 -13.94 -41.68
CA SER A 310 -2.30 -15.08 -42.09
C SER A 310 -3.09 -16.21 -42.76
N ASP A 311 -4.39 -16.31 -42.49
CA ASP A 311 -5.30 -17.24 -43.16
C ASP A 311 -5.68 -16.80 -44.59
N TYR A 312 -5.28 -15.60 -45.02
CA TYR A 312 -5.68 -14.98 -46.29
C TYR A 312 -4.51 -14.48 -47.15
N PHE A 313 -3.33 -14.32 -46.55
CA PHE A 313 -2.10 -13.90 -47.22
C PHE A 313 -0.93 -14.72 -46.69
N SER A 314 -0.37 -15.57 -47.55
CA SER A 314 0.80 -16.41 -47.27
C SER A 314 2.12 -15.63 -47.32
N ASP A 315 2.15 -14.49 -48.03
CA ASP A 315 3.31 -13.62 -48.12
C ASP A 315 3.32 -12.52 -47.03
N GLU A 316 4.43 -12.43 -46.29
CA GLU A 316 4.62 -11.47 -45.18
C GLU A 316 4.50 -10.00 -45.61
N ASP A 317 5.01 -9.64 -46.79
CA ASP A 317 4.91 -8.26 -47.29
C ASP A 317 3.45 -7.92 -47.64
N ASN A 318 2.72 -8.88 -48.22
CA ASN A 318 1.30 -8.74 -48.51
C ASN A 318 0.46 -8.57 -47.23
N ARG A 319 0.76 -9.31 -46.14
CA ARG A 319 0.12 -9.10 -44.83
C ARG A 319 0.37 -7.69 -44.29
N LEU A 320 1.61 -7.24 -44.28
CA LEU A 320 1.97 -5.90 -43.80
C LEU A 320 1.26 -4.81 -44.61
N VAL A 321 1.18 -4.95 -45.95
CA VAL A 321 0.43 -4.05 -46.82
C VAL A 321 -1.08 -4.07 -46.51
N ALA A 322 -1.68 -5.24 -46.28
CA ALA A 322 -3.09 -5.36 -45.89
C ALA A 322 -3.39 -4.71 -44.52
N GLN A 323 -2.55 -4.97 -43.52
CA GLN A 323 -2.65 -4.34 -42.19
C GLN A 323 -2.53 -2.81 -42.28
N HIS A 324 -1.59 -2.27 -43.07
CA HIS A 324 -1.42 -0.82 -43.26
C HIS A 324 -2.59 -0.19 -44.00
N ILE A 325 -3.20 -0.87 -44.98
CA ILE A 325 -4.42 -0.41 -45.65
C ILE A 325 -5.57 -0.24 -44.65
N LEU A 326 -5.80 -1.24 -43.80
CA LEU A 326 -6.87 -1.23 -42.79
C LEU A 326 -6.66 -0.11 -41.75
N LYS A 327 -5.41 0.10 -41.31
CA LYS A 327 -5.02 1.14 -40.33
C LYS A 327 -5.06 2.58 -40.87
N GLN A 328 -5.46 2.85 -42.12
CA GLN A 328 -5.29 4.16 -42.76
C GLN A 328 -6.51 4.73 -43.53
N ASP A 329 -7.58 3.97 -43.76
CA ASP A 329 -8.76 4.49 -44.51
C ASP A 329 -9.71 5.33 -43.62
N GLY A 330 -9.72 5.08 -42.30
CA GLY A 330 -10.52 5.83 -41.33
C GLY A 330 -11.93 5.28 -41.06
N LYS A 331 -12.33 4.18 -41.72
CA LYS A 331 -13.51 3.38 -41.33
C LYS A 331 -13.27 2.52 -40.08
N TYR A 332 -12.02 2.11 -39.86
CA TYR A 332 -11.63 1.21 -38.77
C TYR A 332 -10.67 1.89 -37.81
N GLU A 333 -10.88 1.64 -36.51
CA GLU A 333 -9.95 1.98 -35.43
C GLU A 333 -9.10 0.75 -35.12
N TYR A 334 -7.81 0.96 -34.86
CA TYR A 334 -6.86 -0.08 -34.49
C TYR A 334 -6.48 0.06 -33.02
N LEU A 335 -6.65 -1.04 -32.28
CA LEU A 335 -6.40 -1.13 -30.84
C LEU A 335 -5.07 -1.86 -30.64
N SER A 336 -4.00 -1.11 -30.31
CA SER A 336 -2.64 -1.65 -30.20
C SER A 336 -2.50 -2.72 -29.11
N PHE A 337 -3.07 -2.47 -27.93
CA PHE A 337 -3.11 -3.42 -26.82
C PHE A 337 -3.83 -4.75 -27.11
N ALA A 338 -4.61 -4.86 -28.19
CA ALA A 338 -5.34 -6.08 -28.56
C ALA A 338 -4.97 -6.66 -29.95
N ASP A 339 -4.05 -6.01 -30.66
CA ASP A 339 -3.72 -6.23 -32.09
C ASP A 339 -4.95 -6.48 -32.98
N CYS A 340 -6.01 -5.69 -32.77
CA CYS A 340 -7.29 -5.87 -33.44
C CYS A 340 -7.81 -4.56 -34.05
N ILE A 341 -8.77 -4.71 -34.96
CA ILE A 341 -9.51 -3.59 -35.57
C ILE A 341 -11.00 -3.72 -35.30
N VAL A 342 -11.64 -2.57 -35.07
CA VAL A 342 -13.07 -2.39 -34.80
C VAL A 342 -13.64 -1.28 -35.69
N GLU A 343 -14.94 -1.28 -35.95
CA GLU A 343 -15.58 -0.28 -36.83
C GLU A 343 -15.81 1.06 -36.12
N SER A 344 -15.29 2.15 -36.69
CA SER A 344 -15.38 3.53 -36.16
C SER A 344 -16.78 4.13 -36.35
N LYS A 345 -17.75 3.60 -35.60
CA LYS A 345 -19.18 3.98 -35.68
C LYS A 345 -19.51 5.35 -35.06
N GLU A 346 -18.62 5.90 -34.24
CA GLU A 346 -18.93 6.99 -33.31
C GLU A 346 -17.91 8.14 -33.32
N LYS A 347 -18.19 9.20 -32.55
CA LYS A 347 -17.29 10.35 -32.36
C LYS A 347 -16.18 10.11 -31.34
N GLU A 348 -16.37 9.13 -30.45
CA GLU A 348 -15.42 8.76 -29.42
C GLU A 348 -14.83 7.40 -29.77
N SER A 349 -13.52 7.26 -29.60
CA SER A 349 -12.77 6.06 -29.94
C SER A 349 -13.09 4.91 -28.99
N THR A 350 -13.15 3.69 -29.52
CA THR A 350 -13.36 2.46 -28.74
C THR A 350 -12.29 2.32 -27.65
N SER A 351 -11.03 2.66 -27.94
CA SER A 351 -9.96 2.67 -26.94
C SER A 351 -10.26 3.60 -25.76
N SER A 352 -10.86 4.77 -26.01
CA SER A 352 -11.22 5.72 -24.95
C SER A 352 -12.40 5.26 -24.11
N LYS A 353 -13.34 4.47 -24.69
CA LYS A 353 -14.43 3.84 -23.93
C LYS A 353 -13.93 2.74 -23.01
N ILE A 354 -13.08 1.85 -23.53
CA ILE A 354 -12.46 0.76 -22.74
C ILE A 354 -11.63 1.36 -21.60
N LEU A 355 -10.82 2.38 -21.87
CA LEU A 355 -10.05 3.09 -20.85
C LEU A 355 -10.94 3.74 -19.79
N GLN A 356 -12.07 4.35 -20.16
CA GLN A 356 -13.02 4.94 -19.20
C GLN A 356 -13.68 3.89 -18.31
N LEU A 357 -14.07 2.74 -18.87
CA LEU A 357 -14.62 1.60 -18.14
C LEU A 357 -13.59 1.09 -17.12
N VAL A 358 -12.35 0.83 -17.57
CA VAL A 358 -11.25 0.35 -16.72
C VAL A 358 -10.87 1.35 -15.61
N ILE A 359 -10.80 2.66 -15.91
CA ILE A 359 -10.55 3.68 -14.89
C ILE A 359 -11.72 3.77 -13.89
N GLY A 360 -12.97 3.68 -14.37
CA GLY A 360 -14.15 3.70 -13.51
C GLY A 360 -14.25 2.50 -12.57
N PHE A 361 -13.76 1.33 -13.02
CA PHE A 361 -13.72 0.10 -12.24
C PHE A 361 -12.56 0.07 -11.22
N ILE A 362 -11.35 0.47 -11.63
CA ILE A 362 -10.14 0.45 -10.79
C ILE A 362 -10.14 1.58 -9.75
N GLY A 363 -10.69 2.76 -10.07
CA GLY A 363 -10.69 3.92 -9.18
C GLY A 363 -9.29 4.37 -8.76
N ASP A 364 -9.05 4.53 -7.46
CA ASP A 364 -7.73 4.85 -6.90
C ASP A 364 -6.74 3.64 -6.89
N GLY A 365 -7.24 2.43 -7.14
CA GLY A 365 -6.46 1.20 -7.27
C GLY A 365 -7.16 -0.01 -6.62
N ILE A 366 -7.03 -1.17 -7.26
CA ILE A 366 -7.74 -2.42 -6.90
C ILE A 366 -6.80 -3.63 -7.05
N ASP A 367 -7.08 -4.71 -6.32
CA ASP A 367 -6.45 -6.02 -6.55
C ASP A 367 -7.14 -6.68 -7.75
N ILE A 368 -6.45 -6.84 -8.88
CA ILE A 368 -7.12 -7.19 -10.15
C ILE A 368 -7.56 -8.65 -10.19
N ASP A 369 -6.84 -9.54 -9.50
CA ASP A 369 -7.15 -10.97 -9.45
C ASP A 369 -8.44 -11.25 -8.66
N ASP A 370 -8.75 -10.42 -7.64
CA ASP A 370 -9.99 -10.51 -6.85
C ASP A 370 -11.24 -10.02 -7.62
N CYS A 371 -11.07 -9.29 -8.73
CA CYS A 371 -12.16 -8.58 -9.42
C CYS A 371 -12.18 -8.76 -10.96
N TYR A 372 -11.30 -9.60 -11.52
CA TYR A 372 -11.22 -9.81 -12.97
C TYR A 372 -12.52 -10.35 -13.58
N GLU A 373 -13.23 -11.25 -12.89
CA GLU A 373 -14.48 -11.84 -13.41
C GLU A 373 -15.57 -10.77 -13.62
N GLU A 374 -15.74 -9.82 -12.69
CA GLU A 374 -16.70 -8.72 -12.82
C GLU A 374 -16.32 -7.73 -13.95
N LEU A 375 -15.02 -7.51 -14.16
CA LEU A 375 -14.50 -6.66 -15.24
C LEU A 375 -14.65 -7.32 -16.62
N ASP A 376 -14.42 -8.63 -16.71
CA ASP A 376 -14.63 -9.46 -17.90
C ASP A 376 -16.13 -9.55 -18.28
N GLU A 377 -17.02 -9.74 -17.30
CA GLU A 377 -18.47 -9.58 -17.53
C GLU A 377 -18.84 -8.18 -18.02
N SER A 378 -18.21 -7.13 -17.48
CA SER A 378 -18.44 -5.73 -17.90
C SER A 378 -18.00 -5.49 -19.35
N PHE A 379 -16.83 -6.01 -19.75
CA PHE A 379 -16.38 -5.97 -21.16
C PHE A 379 -17.35 -6.69 -22.10
N LYS A 380 -17.86 -7.85 -21.70
CA LYS A 380 -18.83 -8.64 -22.49
C LYS A 380 -20.19 -7.94 -22.62
N GLN A 381 -20.64 -7.22 -21.59
CA GLN A 381 -21.89 -6.45 -21.62
C GLN A 381 -21.81 -5.26 -22.59
N GLU A 382 -20.67 -4.55 -22.62
CA GLU A 382 -20.42 -3.44 -23.56
C GLU A 382 -19.94 -3.93 -24.95
N GLY A 383 -19.84 -5.24 -25.19
CA GLY A 383 -19.54 -5.85 -26.48
C GLY A 383 -18.05 -5.96 -26.85
N PHE A 384 -17.14 -5.73 -25.89
CA PHE A 384 -15.68 -5.81 -26.08
C PHE A 384 -15.15 -7.25 -25.96
N PHE A 385 -15.74 -8.19 -26.73
CA PHE A 385 -15.45 -9.64 -26.69
C PHE A 385 -14.01 -10.07 -27.01
N PHE A 386 -13.13 -9.12 -27.32
CA PHE A 386 -11.69 -9.33 -27.56
C PHE A 386 -10.81 -8.98 -26.35
N MET A 387 -11.38 -8.41 -25.28
CA MET A 387 -10.66 -8.14 -24.04
C MET A 387 -10.47 -9.42 -23.22
N GLY A 388 -9.25 -9.95 -23.19
CA GLY A 388 -8.81 -10.93 -22.21
C GLY A 388 -7.77 -10.35 -21.24
N GLN A 389 -7.15 -11.22 -20.45
CA GLN A 389 -6.15 -10.85 -19.45
C GLN A 389 -4.87 -10.30 -20.09
N ASP A 390 -4.43 -10.86 -21.23
CA ASP A 390 -3.25 -10.39 -21.98
C ASP A 390 -3.50 -9.01 -22.61
N GLU A 391 -4.69 -8.77 -23.16
CA GLU A 391 -5.09 -7.46 -23.71
C GLU A 391 -5.24 -6.40 -22.61
N LEU A 392 -5.72 -6.79 -21.42
CA LEU A 392 -5.82 -5.91 -20.25
C LEU A 392 -4.44 -5.52 -19.69
N LEU A 393 -3.50 -6.46 -19.60
CA LEU A 393 -2.10 -6.16 -19.24
C LEU A 393 -1.44 -5.22 -20.28
N SER A 394 -1.67 -5.48 -21.56
CA SER A 394 -1.19 -4.62 -22.66
C SER A 394 -1.80 -3.21 -22.61
N LEU A 395 -3.06 -3.07 -22.21
CA LEU A 395 -3.74 -1.79 -21.99
C LEU A 395 -3.10 -1.03 -20.81
N PHE A 396 -2.75 -1.72 -19.72
CA PHE A 396 -2.07 -1.12 -18.56
C PHE A 396 -0.68 -0.59 -18.93
N GLU A 397 0.08 -1.29 -19.78
CA GLU A 397 1.36 -0.80 -20.31
C GLU A 397 1.17 0.42 -21.22
N GLU A 398 0.29 0.34 -22.23
CA GLU A 398 0.04 1.43 -23.18
C GLU A 398 -0.39 2.73 -22.47
N TYR A 399 -1.33 2.62 -21.52
CA TYR A 399 -1.85 3.75 -20.75
C TYR A 399 -1.08 4.04 -19.44
N ASN A 400 0.11 3.45 -19.26
CA ASN A 400 1.07 3.78 -18.22
C ASN A 400 0.55 3.61 -16.77
N PHE A 401 -0.36 2.67 -16.54
CA PHE A 401 -0.80 2.26 -15.20
C PHE A 401 0.38 1.77 -14.33
N LYS A 402 0.15 1.59 -13.04
CA LYS A 402 1.15 1.09 -12.09
C LYS A 402 0.63 -0.21 -11.49
N VAL A 403 1.35 -1.28 -11.83
CA VAL A 403 1.07 -2.66 -11.45
C VAL A 403 2.06 -3.06 -10.35
N TYR A 404 1.52 -3.57 -9.25
CA TYR A 404 2.22 -3.92 -8.03
C TYR A 404 1.83 -5.35 -7.65
N GLY A 405 2.46 -6.34 -8.28
CA GLY A 405 1.92 -7.70 -8.27
C GLY A 405 0.55 -7.74 -8.95
N SER A 406 -0.47 -8.21 -8.24
CA SER A 406 -1.87 -8.19 -8.69
C SER A 406 -2.57 -6.84 -8.48
N TYR A 407 -2.02 -5.93 -7.67
CA TYR A 407 -2.65 -4.64 -7.38
C TYR A 407 -2.33 -3.59 -8.46
N VAL A 408 -3.37 -3.01 -9.09
CA VAL A 408 -3.25 -2.08 -10.21
C VAL A 408 -3.86 -0.73 -9.85
N ALA A 409 -3.16 0.36 -10.18
CA ALA A 409 -3.63 1.74 -9.98
C ALA A 409 -3.31 2.65 -11.18
N PRO A 410 -4.12 3.69 -11.47
CA PRO A 410 -3.85 4.62 -12.58
C PRO A 410 -2.62 5.54 -12.35
N LYS A 411 -2.06 5.57 -11.13
CA LYS A 411 -0.95 6.44 -10.71
C LYS A 411 -0.07 5.69 -9.69
N SER A 412 1.14 6.20 -9.44
CA SER A 412 2.04 5.62 -8.43
C SER A 412 1.47 5.76 -7.03
N VAL A 413 1.31 4.64 -6.34
CA VAL A 413 0.78 4.55 -4.98
C VAL A 413 1.93 4.62 -3.97
N SER A 414 1.71 5.27 -2.82
CA SER A 414 2.73 5.28 -1.76
C SER A 414 2.77 3.92 -1.06
N TYR A 415 3.96 3.43 -0.70
CA TYR A 415 4.07 2.18 0.04
C TYR A 415 3.31 2.23 1.39
N THR A 416 3.07 3.40 1.97
CA THR A 416 2.24 3.56 3.17
C THR A 416 0.79 3.11 2.93
N GLN A 417 0.25 3.36 1.73
CA GLN A 417 -1.08 2.88 1.31
C GLN A 417 -1.06 1.37 1.03
N LEU A 418 0.01 0.83 0.44
CA LEU A 418 0.18 -0.63 0.30
C LEU A 418 0.27 -1.32 1.68
N CYS A 419 1.02 -0.73 2.62
CA CYS A 419 1.04 -1.15 4.02
C CYS A 419 -0.35 -1.07 4.67
N ARG A 420 -1.21 -0.11 4.30
CA ARG A 420 -2.58 -0.01 4.83
C ARG A 420 -3.44 -1.18 4.37
N LEU A 421 -3.29 -1.67 3.14
CA LEU A 421 -3.95 -2.89 2.67
C LEU A 421 -3.48 -4.10 3.50
N VAL A 422 -2.16 -4.32 3.60
CA VAL A 422 -1.57 -5.45 4.37
C VAL A 422 -1.93 -5.40 5.85
N LEU A 423 -1.92 -4.22 6.48
CA LEU A 423 -2.31 -4.09 7.90
C LEU A 423 -3.80 -4.31 8.12
N ASN A 424 -4.64 -4.03 7.11
CA ASN A 424 -6.06 -4.31 7.20
C ASN A 424 -6.36 -5.81 7.16
N GLU A 425 -5.70 -6.51 6.23
CA GLU A 425 -5.89 -7.93 5.91
C GLU A 425 -5.19 -8.86 6.91
N TYR A 426 -3.90 -8.63 7.19
CA TYR A 426 -3.06 -9.55 7.99
C TYR A 426 -2.85 -9.12 9.45
N PHE A 427 -3.10 -7.86 9.80
CA PHE A 427 -2.85 -7.33 11.15
C PHE A 427 -4.10 -6.67 11.79
N PRO A 428 -5.29 -7.32 11.82
CA PRO A 428 -6.51 -6.72 12.37
C PRO A 428 -6.44 -6.40 13.87
N ASN A 429 -5.57 -7.10 14.62
CA ASN A 429 -5.27 -6.78 16.03
C ASN A 429 -4.14 -5.73 16.19
N GLY A 430 -3.74 -5.08 15.10
CA GLY A 430 -2.64 -4.13 15.00
C GLY A 430 -1.25 -4.75 14.77
N LEU A 431 -0.35 -3.95 14.21
CA LEU A 431 1.07 -4.24 13.94
C LEU A 431 1.97 -3.61 15.01
N LYS A 432 2.90 -4.37 15.58
CA LYS A 432 3.94 -3.85 16.50
C LYS A 432 5.06 -3.15 15.73
N THR A 433 5.42 -1.94 16.17
CA THR A 433 6.39 -1.05 15.49
C THR A 433 7.60 -0.69 16.35
N THR A 434 7.63 -1.11 17.63
CA THR A 434 8.76 -0.92 18.54
C THR A 434 9.24 -2.24 19.14
N GLN A 435 10.55 -2.35 19.33
CA GLN A 435 11.18 -3.46 20.06
C GLN A 435 11.07 -3.23 21.57
N ASP A 436 10.66 -4.25 22.31
CA ASP A 436 10.95 -4.33 23.75
C ASP A 436 12.25 -5.14 23.93
N ASN A 437 13.14 -4.65 24.80
CA ASN A 437 14.29 -5.39 25.37
C ASN A 437 15.07 -6.27 24.37
N ASN A 438 15.59 -5.67 23.29
CA ASN A 438 16.45 -6.30 22.27
C ASN A 438 15.84 -7.47 21.46
N ALA A 439 14.53 -7.71 21.54
CA ALA A 439 13.86 -8.69 20.68
C ALA A 439 13.84 -8.24 19.21
N ILE A 440 13.84 -9.20 18.28
CA ILE A 440 13.57 -8.94 16.85
C ILE A 440 12.09 -8.50 16.72
N CYS A 441 11.81 -7.53 15.84
CA CYS A 441 10.46 -7.04 15.61
C CYS A 441 9.81 -7.81 14.46
N GLU A 442 9.44 -9.06 14.73
CA GLU A 442 8.94 -10.02 13.74
C GLU A 442 7.77 -9.46 12.92
N ASP A 443 6.85 -8.70 13.53
CA ASP A 443 5.79 -7.93 12.85
C ASP A 443 6.30 -7.08 11.68
N LEU A 444 7.39 -6.32 11.86
CA LEU A 444 7.95 -5.45 10.81
C LEU A 444 8.64 -6.24 9.70
N ASP A 445 9.28 -7.36 10.04
CA ASP A 445 9.94 -8.22 9.06
C ASP A 445 8.92 -9.07 8.28
N ASN A 446 7.82 -9.48 8.92
CA ASN A 446 6.65 -10.07 8.28
C ASN A 446 5.96 -9.05 7.35
N LEU A 447 5.82 -7.79 7.77
CA LEU A 447 5.29 -6.73 6.90
C LEU A 447 6.15 -6.51 5.65
N ARG A 448 7.49 -6.46 5.80
CA ARG A 448 8.44 -6.41 4.67
C ARG A 448 8.24 -7.59 3.73
N LYS A 449 8.13 -8.79 4.29
CA LYS A 449 7.94 -10.03 3.54
C LYS A 449 6.63 -9.98 2.73
N ILE A 450 5.50 -9.70 3.38
CA ILE A 450 4.18 -9.69 2.74
C ILE A 450 4.07 -8.61 1.66
N VAL A 451 4.57 -7.39 1.90
CA VAL A 451 4.56 -6.33 0.87
C VAL A 451 5.43 -6.70 -0.32
N LYS A 452 6.60 -7.33 -0.10
CA LYS A 452 7.45 -7.80 -1.20
C LYS A 452 6.85 -9.00 -1.95
N GLU A 453 6.15 -9.90 -1.26
CA GLU A 453 5.52 -11.08 -1.86
C GLU A 453 4.22 -10.75 -2.61
N LYS A 454 3.34 -9.89 -2.07
CA LYS A 454 2.06 -9.52 -2.72
C LYS A 454 2.22 -8.39 -3.76
N TYR A 455 3.12 -7.43 -3.52
CA TYR A 455 3.21 -6.19 -4.32
C TYR A 455 4.57 -5.93 -4.99
N GLY A 456 5.59 -6.76 -4.75
CA GLY A 456 6.94 -6.60 -5.32
C GLY A 456 7.79 -5.45 -4.75
N GLU A 457 7.22 -4.65 -3.85
CA GLU A 457 7.81 -3.39 -3.35
C GLU A 457 8.78 -3.59 -2.16
N GLU A 458 9.86 -2.80 -2.12
CA GLU A 458 10.89 -2.90 -1.07
C GLU A 458 10.74 -1.82 0.01
N LEU A 459 10.17 -2.22 1.15
CA LEU A 459 10.05 -1.35 2.32
C LEU A 459 11.42 -1.02 2.96
N PRO A 460 11.57 0.16 3.62
CA PRO A 460 12.82 0.53 4.29
C PRO A 460 13.34 -0.51 5.28
N ALA A 461 14.58 -0.98 5.07
CA ALA A 461 15.25 -1.96 5.93
C ALA A 461 15.47 -1.47 7.37
N GLY A 462 15.61 -0.16 7.59
CA GLY A 462 15.74 0.42 8.92
C GLY A 462 14.39 0.58 9.63
N ASN A 463 14.13 -0.20 10.69
CA ASN A 463 12.89 -0.15 11.48
C ASN A 463 12.46 1.28 11.85
N ARG A 464 13.39 2.12 12.32
CA ARG A 464 13.09 3.52 12.69
C ARG A 464 12.53 4.36 11.53
N ALA A 465 12.98 4.13 10.29
CA ALA A 465 12.49 4.86 9.11
C ALA A 465 11.12 4.34 8.63
N LEU A 466 10.88 3.03 8.76
CA LEU A 466 9.58 2.43 8.48
C LEU A 466 8.53 2.89 9.51
N THR A 467 8.81 2.71 10.80
CA THR A 467 7.94 3.12 11.92
C THR A 467 7.61 4.62 11.87
N ALA A 468 8.56 5.49 11.51
CA ALA A 468 8.30 6.92 11.39
C ALA A 468 7.23 7.23 10.33
N ARG A 469 7.33 6.70 9.11
CA ARG A 469 6.31 6.95 8.06
C ARG A 469 4.95 6.30 8.36
N LEU A 470 4.93 5.22 9.14
CA LEU A 470 3.70 4.56 9.58
C LEU A 470 3.01 5.32 10.73
N ALA A 471 3.76 6.00 11.61
CA ALA A 471 3.18 6.71 12.76
C ALA A 471 2.17 7.81 12.35
N ASP A 472 2.46 8.54 11.27
CA ASP A 472 1.62 9.67 10.82
C ASP A 472 0.32 9.27 10.11
N ASN A 473 0.16 7.98 9.75
CA ASN A 473 -0.88 7.50 8.84
C ASN A 473 -1.79 6.40 9.44
N PHE A 474 -1.52 5.97 10.66
CA PHE A 474 -2.19 4.86 11.33
C PHE A 474 -2.51 5.23 12.78
N ILE A 475 -3.46 4.52 13.38
CA ILE A 475 -3.98 4.82 14.70
C ILE A 475 -3.15 4.07 15.74
N ILE A 476 -2.79 4.73 16.84
CA ILE A 476 -2.14 4.05 17.98
C ILE A 476 -3.17 3.10 18.62
N ARG A 477 -2.85 1.80 18.66
CA ARG A 477 -3.63 0.79 19.41
C ARG A 477 -3.03 0.54 20.79
N ASP A 478 -1.71 0.45 20.90
CA ASP A 478 -1.02 0.11 22.15
C ASP A 478 0.38 0.72 22.13
N ARG A 479 1.15 0.54 23.20
CA ARG A 479 2.55 0.98 23.32
C ARG A 479 3.40 0.46 22.15
N GLY A 480 3.60 1.33 21.15
CA GLY A 480 4.31 0.98 19.93
C GLY A 480 3.58 -0.07 19.08
N LYS A 481 2.25 -0.01 19.03
CA LYS A 481 1.41 -0.82 18.16
C LYS A 481 0.41 0.06 17.41
N ILE A 482 0.25 -0.16 16.10
CA ILE A 482 -0.61 0.65 15.22
C ILE A 482 -1.71 -0.20 14.57
N ILE A 483 -2.81 0.43 14.14
CA ILE A 483 -3.96 -0.21 13.50
C ILE A 483 -4.54 0.66 12.37
N THR A 484 -5.20 0.05 11.39
CA THR A 484 -5.97 0.75 10.35
C THR A 484 -7.26 1.37 10.92
N LYS A 485 -7.76 2.45 10.31
CA LYS A 485 -9.06 3.04 10.71
C LYS A 485 -10.22 2.07 10.47
N GLU A 486 -10.09 1.22 9.46
CA GLU A 486 -11.04 0.18 9.08
C GLU A 486 -11.21 -0.90 10.17
N ASN A 487 -10.16 -1.18 10.97
CA ASN A 487 -10.20 -2.14 12.07
C ASN A 487 -10.49 -1.50 13.44
N VAL A 488 -10.92 -0.23 13.49
CA VAL A 488 -11.45 0.40 14.70
C VAL A 488 -12.95 0.11 14.80
N GLN A 489 -13.37 -0.46 15.93
CA GLN A 489 -14.77 -0.80 16.19
C GLN A 489 -15.24 0.01 17.40
N ILE A 490 -16.09 1.01 17.20
CA ILE A 490 -16.74 1.78 18.27
C ILE A 490 -18.08 2.36 17.81
N ASP A 491 -19.08 2.34 18.70
CA ASP A 491 -20.34 3.08 18.53
C ASP A 491 -20.10 4.58 18.76
N LEU A 492 -20.48 5.41 17.78
CA LEU A 492 -20.35 6.87 17.86
C LEU A 492 -21.16 7.49 19.02
N THR A 493 -22.22 6.84 19.50
CA THR A 493 -22.96 7.30 20.69
C THR A 493 -22.13 7.15 21.98
N VAL A 494 -21.35 6.07 22.09
CA VAL A 494 -20.41 5.86 23.21
C VAL A 494 -19.25 6.83 23.13
N LEU A 495 -18.73 7.06 21.93
CA LEU A 495 -17.64 8.02 21.71
C LEU A 495 -18.07 9.46 21.99
N ASN A 496 -19.27 9.87 21.54
CA ASN A 496 -19.83 11.18 21.85
C ASN A 496 -20.12 11.35 23.36
N LYS A 497 -20.54 10.30 24.07
CA LYS A 497 -20.70 10.37 25.53
C LYS A 497 -19.34 10.58 26.24
N ILE A 498 -18.28 9.93 25.77
CA ILE A 498 -16.91 10.15 26.27
C ILE A 498 -16.45 11.59 25.96
N LYS A 499 -16.83 12.13 24.80
CA LYS A 499 -16.58 13.53 24.42
C LYS A 499 -17.32 14.52 25.32
N GLU A 500 -18.60 14.28 25.63
CA GLU A 500 -19.37 15.04 26.61
C GLU A 500 -18.71 15.00 28.00
N GLU A 501 -18.25 13.81 28.46
CA GLU A 501 -17.51 13.69 29.72
C GLU A 501 -16.21 14.52 29.71
N ILE A 502 -15.43 14.50 28.62
CA ILE A 502 -14.23 15.34 28.45
C ILE A 502 -14.58 16.83 28.56
N ASP A 503 -15.62 17.27 27.84
CA ASP A 503 -15.99 18.68 27.75
C ASP A 503 -16.52 19.23 29.09
N ASP A 504 -17.15 18.39 29.92
CA ASP A 504 -17.73 18.73 31.24
C ASP A 504 -16.71 18.85 32.40
N TYR A 505 -15.44 18.45 32.25
CA TYR A 505 -14.46 18.54 33.35
C TYR A 505 -14.20 19.99 33.80
N GLU A 506 -13.83 20.20 35.07
CA GLU A 506 -13.35 21.52 35.56
C GLU A 506 -11.83 21.70 35.36
N VAL A 507 -11.08 20.63 35.08
CA VAL A 507 -9.60 20.63 34.96
C VAL A 507 -9.16 20.68 33.50
N ASP A 508 -8.03 21.34 33.21
CA ASP A 508 -7.53 21.52 31.83
C ASP A 508 -6.98 20.23 31.20
N ASN A 509 -6.18 19.46 31.95
CA ASN A 509 -5.54 18.23 31.51
C ASN A 509 -6.33 16.97 31.89
N VAL A 510 -6.93 16.32 30.90
CA VAL A 510 -7.69 15.06 31.06
C VAL A 510 -6.80 13.87 30.67
N TYR A 511 -6.47 13.02 31.64
CA TYR A 511 -5.60 11.85 31.44
C TYR A 511 -6.34 10.68 30.79
N TYR A 512 -5.75 10.08 29.75
CA TYR A 512 -6.38 8.95 29.04
C TYR A 512 -6.59 7.73 29.94
N SER A 513 -5.71 7.51 30.91
CA SER A 513 -5.81 6.42 31.89
C SER A 513 -7.01 6.57 32.82
N GLU A 514 -7.34 7.79 33.25
CA GLU A 514 -8.53 8.08 34.06
C GLU A 514 -9.81 7.94 33.23
N LEU A 515 -9.81 8.52 32.03
CA LEU A 515 -10.96 8.48 31.11
C LEU A 515 -11.28 7.04 30.67
N TYR A 516 -10.25 6.24 30.38
CA TYR A 516 -10.40 4.81 30.09
C TYR A 516 -10.89 4.06 31.34
N ALA A 517 -10.27 4.21 32.51
CA ALA A 517 -10.69 3.50 33.72
C ALA A 517 -12.14 3.79 34.17
N LYS A 518 -12.68 4.97 33.81
CA LYS A 518 -14.11 5.30 34.03
C LYS A 518 -15.05 4.62 33.03
N ASN A 519 -14.60 4.41 31.79
CA ASN A 519 -15.42 3.91 30.68
C ASN A 519 -15.09 2.47 30.25
N GLU A 520 -14.10 1.81 30.86
CA GLU A 520 -13.61 0.46 30.55
C GLU A 520 -14.73 -0.58 30.42
N GLY A 521 -15.67 -0.61 31.37
CA GLY A 521 -16.81 -1.54 31.36
C GLY A 521 -17.85 -1.26 30.27
N LEU A 522 -17.85 -0.08 29.66
CA LEU A 522 -18.67 0.25 28.49
C LEU A 522 -17.90 -0.05 27.20
N LEU A 523 -16.66 0.44 27.10
CA LEU A 523 -15.76 0.22 25.96
C LEU A 523 -15.56 -1.26 25.67
N SER A 524 -15.30 -2.09 26.68
CA SER A 524 -15.12 -3.55 26.52
C SER A 524 -16.39 -4.31 26.12
N LEU A 525 -17.58 -3.68 26.17
CA LEU A 525 -18.85 -4.27 25.72
C LEU A 525 -19.31 -3.77 24.34
N THR A 526 -18.87 -2.58 23.90
CA THR A 526 -19.38 -1.89 22.70
C THR A 526 -18.31 -1.51 21.68
N SER A 527 -17.04 -1.84 21.94
CA SER A 527 -15.89 -1.45 21.11
C SER A 527 -14.77 -2.48 21.18
N ASN A 528 -13.76 -2.37 20.31
CA ASN A 528 -12.51 -3.14 20.43
C ASN A 528 -11.40 -2.37 21.18
N ILE A 529 -11.76 -1.31 21.92
CA ILE A 529 -10.86 -0.46 22.71
C ILE A 529 -10.58 -1.12 24.07
N ASP A 530 -9.42 -1.75 24.18
CA ASP A 530 -8.97 -2.57 25.30
C ASP A 530 -7.95 -1.87 26.22
N ASN A 531 -7.54 -0.64 25.91
CA ASN A 531 -6.58 0.13 26.70
C ASN A 531 -6.62 1.65 26.39
N TYR A 532 -5.95 2.45 27.22
CA TYR A 532 -5.95 3.91 27.11
C TYR A 532 -5.12 4.48 25.94
N TYR A 533 -4.11 3.78 25.43
CA TYR A 533 -3.40 4.20 24.21
C TYR A 533 -4.32 4.05 22.98
N PHE A 534 -5.17 3.02 22.95
CA PHE A 534 -6.17 2.89 21.88
C PHE A 534 -7.23 3.98 21.99
N LEU A 535 -7.73 4.28 23.21
CA LEU A 535 -8.68 5.36 23.42
C LEU A 535 -8.11 6.71 22.95
N HIS A 536 -6.85 7.01 23.25
CA HIS A 536 -6.12 8.17 22.72
C HIS A 536 -6.10 8.18 21.19
N GLY A 537 -5.72 7.07 20.54
CA GLY A 537 -5.68 6.96 19.08
C GLY A 537 -7.06 7.14 18.43
N VAL A 538 -8.13 6.62 19.04
CA VAL A 538 -9.51 6.78 18.55
C VAL A 538 -10.02 8.20 18.75
N LEU A 539 -9.71 8.84 19.89
CA LEU A 539 -10.02 10.27 20.07
C LEU A 539 -9.31 11.12 19.01
N MET A 540 -8.04 10.85 18.69
CA MET A 540 -7.33 11.53 17.60
C MET A 540 -7.93 11.26 16.20
N LEU A 541 -8.48 10.06 15.94
CA LEU A 541 -9.15 9.76 14.66
C LEU A 541 -10.40 10.63 14.46
N TYR A 542 -11.25 10.74 15.48
CA TYR A 542 -12.58 11.35 15.35
C TYR A 542 -12.64 12.83 15.74
N TYR A 543 -11.79 13.31 16.65
CA TYR A 543 -11.80 14.71 17.14
C TYR A 543 -10.44 15.46 16.99
N PRO A 544 -9.66 15.29 15.90
CA PRO A 544 -8.27 15.74 15.78
C PRO A 544 -8.04 17.25 16.00
N TYR A 545 -9.07 18.08 15.87
CA TYR A 545 -8.98 19.54 15.96
C TYR A 545 -9.65 20.15 17.20
N GLU A 546 -10.36 19.37 18.01
CA GLU A 546 -11.08 19.89 19.18
C GLU A 546 -10.17 20.03 20.41
N TYR A 547 -9.24 19.10 20.57
CA TYR A 547 -8.32 19.02 21.71
C TYR A 547 -6.87 19.26 21.29
N GLU A 548 -6.00 19.55 22.25
CA GLU A 548 -4.55 19.43 22.09
C GLU A 548 -4.11 18.11 22.72
N TYR A 549 -3.49 17.24 21.92
CA TYR A 549 -3.14 15.88 22.33
C TYR A 549 -1.68 15.83 22.78
N HIS A 550 -1.45 15.49 24.04
CA HIS A 550 -0.13 15.13 24.55
C HIS A 550 -0.07 13.61 24.76
N ARG A 551 1.11 13.12 25.17
CA ARG A 551 1.43 11.69 25.25
C ARG A 551 0.50 10.90 26.17
N ASP A 552 0.17 11.46 27.34
CA ASP A 552 -0.53 10.75 28.43
C ASP A 552 -1.83 11.45 28.87
N TYR A 553 -2.12 12.63 28.31
CA TYR A 553 -3.32 13.45 28.56
C TYR A 553 -3.64 14.36 27.35
N LEU A 554 -4.86 14.90 27.31
CA LEU A 554 -5.30 15.94 26.38
C LEU A 554 -5.63 17.26 27.11
N ILE A 555 -5.58 18.39 26.39
CA ILE A 555 -6.05 19.71 26.86
C ILE A 555 -7.22 20.20 25.99
N ARG A 556 -8.19 20.88 26.60
CA ARG A 556 -9.30 21.56 25.90
C ARG A 556 -8.88 22.96 25.42
N ARG A 557 -8.94 23.22 24.11
CA ARG A 557 -8.48 24.49 23.46
C ARG A 557 -9.30 25.75 23.77
N ARG A 558 -10.09 25.78 24.86
CA ARG A 558 -11.05 26.84 25.20
C ARG A 558 -11.00 27.30 26.66
N VAL A 559 -10.00 26.88 27.42
CA VAL A 559 -9.88 27.19 28.86
C VAL A 559 -8.49 27.77 29.13
N ASP A 560 -8.43 28.95 29.77
CA ASP A 560 -7.20 29.63 30.19
C ASP A 560 -6.69 29.11 31.56
N GLY A 561 -6.90 27.83 31.86
CA GLY A 561 -6.62 27.25 33.17
C GLY A 561 -5.16 26.81 33.35
N GLN A 562 -4.87 26.19 34.49
CA GLN A 562 -3.53 25.77 34.86
C GLN A 562 -3.40 24.25 34.73
N VAL A 563 -2.43 23.80 33.92
CA VAL A 563 -2.08 22.38 33.81
C VAL A 563 -1.47 21.90 35.13
N ILE A 564 -2.25 21.19 35.94
CA ILE A 564 -1.84 20.70 37.27
C ILE A 564 -1.17 19.33 37.12
N SER A 565 -0.01 19.15 37.75
CA SER A 565 0.71 17.87 37.70
C SER A 565 0.02 16.77 38.53
N ASN A 566 0.22 15.49 38.19
CA ASN A 566 -0.31 14.37 39.00
C ASN A 566 0.25 14.33 40.43
N ALA A 567 1.48 14.84 40.62
CA ALA A 567 2.07 15.07 41.92
C ALA A 567 1.27 16.08 42.76
N GLU A 568 0.98 17.24 42.18
CA GLU A 568 0.25 18.33 42.82
C GLU A 568 -1.23 17.98 43.05
N ARG A 569 -1.87 17.26 42.11
CA ARG A 569 -3.21 16.68 42.30
C ARG A 569 -3.25 15.74 43.52
N ILE A 570 -2.25 14.86 43.67
CA ILE A 570 -2.12 14.01 44.87
C ILE A 570 -1.87 14.85 46.14
N ASN A 571 -0.99 15.86 46.09
CA ASN A 571 -0.67 16.69 47.26
C ASN A 571 -1.91 17.46 47.75
N ASN A 572 -2.67 18.06 46.83
CA ASN A 572 -3.90 18.79 47.14
C ASN A 572 -4.96 17.86 47.75
N PHE A 573 -5.17 16.66 47.19
CA PHE A 573 -6.04 15.65 47.78
C PHE A 573 -5.63 15.26 49.21
N ILE A 574 -4.33 15.07 49.48
CA ILE A 574 -3.82 14.75 50.82
C ILE A 574 -4.02 15.92 51.80
N LEU A 575 -3.79 17.16 51.34
CA LEU A 575 -4.03 18.38 52.11
C LEU A 575 -5.52 18.59 52.44
N GLU A 576 -6.43 18.22 51.53
CA GLU A 576 -7.87 18.22 51.78
C GLU A 576 -8.29 17.17 52.81
N GLN A 577 -7.72 15.95 52.74
CA GLN A 577 -7.98 14.90 53.73
C GLN A 577 -7.40 15.23 55.11
N LYS A 578 -6.34 16.07 55.18
CA LYS A 578 -5.65 16.50 56.42
C LYS A 578 -5.07 15.35 57.25
N ARG A 579 -4.77 14.23 56.59
CA ARG A 579 -4.21 13.01 57.17
C ARG A 579 -3.44 12.21 56.11
N PRO A 580 -2.62 11.23 56.51
CA PRO A 580 -2.16 10.18 55.62
C PRO A 580 -3.32 9.43 54.97
N VAL A 581 -3.17 9.12 53.68
CA VAL A 581 -4.15 8.39 52.85
C VAL A 581 -3.59 7.05 52.41
N SER A 582 -4.47 6.08 52.18
CA SER A 582 -4.09 4.78 51.64
C SER A 582 -3.89 4.79 50.12
N LYS A 583 -3.13 3.82 49.61
CA LYS A 583 -2.94 3.54 48.18
C LYS A 583 -4.27 3.42 47.44
N ASP A 584 -5.27 2.81 48.08
CA ASP A 584 -6.60 2.58 47.51
C ASP A 584 -7.48 3.84 47.54
N GLU A 585 -7.31 4.73 48.52
CA GLU A 585 -7.92 6.07 48.49
C GLU A 585 -7.36 6.93 47.35
N ILE A 586 -6.04 6.89 47.12
CA ILE A 586 -5.41 7.58 45.97
C ILE A 586 -5.98 7.02 44.65
N LYS A 587 -6.01 5.69 44.47
CA LYS A 587 -6.59 5.06 43.27
C LYS A 587 -8.08 5.36 43.07
N LYS A 588 -8.83 5.56 44.16
CA LYS A 588 -10.26 5.89 44.10
C LYS A 588 -10.49 7.36 43.74
N ALA A 589 -9.60 8.26 44.16
CA ALA A 589 -9.61 9.67 43.74
C ALA A 589 -9.10 9.84 42.30
N PHE A 590 -8.12 9.04 41.89
CA PHE A 590 -7.45 9.07 40.59
C PHE A 590 -7.48 7.69 39.90
N PRO A 591 -8.60 7.32 39.24
CA PRO A 591 -8.73 6.05 38.54
C PRO A 591 -7.62 5.80 37.51
N GLY A 592 -7.22 4.54 37.32
CA GLY A 592 -6.15 4.20 36.38
C GLY A 592 -4.73 4.53 36.83
N PHE A 593 -4.52 5.14 38.02
CA PHE A 593 -3.18 5.28 38.60
C PHE A 593 -2.64 3.90 39.01
N SER A 594 -1.55 3.49 38.37
CA SER A 594 -0.86 2.23 38.70
C SER A 594 0.00 2.35 39.96
N ASP A 595 0.28 1.20 40.60
CA ASP A 595 1.17 1.09 41.75
C ASP A 595 2.53 1.76 41.52
N ILE A 596 3.11 1.54 40.34
CA ILE A 596 4.41 2.07 39.93
C ILE A 596 4.36 3.58 39.72
N MET A 597 3.26 4.13 39.17
CA MET A 597 3.07 5.57 39.03
C MET A 597 3.03 6.27 40.40
N ILE A 598 2.27 5.70 41.35
CA ILE A 598 2.20 6.23 42.71
C ILE A 598 3.59 6.16 43.36
N GLU A 599 4.26 5.00 43.33
CA GLU A 599 5.56 4.83 43.96
C GLU A 599 6.65 5.76 43.38
N LEU A 600 6.64 5.99 42.06
CA LEU A 600 7.56 6.92 41.39
C LEU A 600 7.31 8.38 41.79
N ILE A 601 6.06 8.82 41.83
CA ILE A 601 5.69 10.19 42.26
C ILE A 601 6.18 10.45 43.68
N PHE A 602 5.92 9.52 44.62
CA PHE A 602 6.33 9.67 46.01
C PHE A 602 7.85 9.56 46.25
N GLU A 603 8.60 8.94 45.34
CA GLU A 603 10.07 8.96 45.36
C GLU A 603 10.62 10.32 44.89
N GLN A 604 10.15 10.80 43.73
CA GLN A 604 10.66 11.98 43.05
C GLN A 604 10.31 13.29 43.78
N GLU A 605 9.03 13.50 44.08
CA GLU A 605 8.48 14.81 44.46
C GLU A 605 8.86 15.24 45.88
N PRO A 606 9.43 16.44 46.10
CA PRO A 606 10.07 16.80 47.36
C PRO A 606 9.11 16.82 48.56
N ASN A 607 7.86 17.23 48.34
CA ASN A 607 6.85 17.35 49.39
C ASN A 607 6.05 16.06 49.64
N LEU A 608 6.12 15.05 48.77
CA LEU A 608 5.39 13.79 48.95
C LEU A 608 6.28 12.70 49.55
N PHE A 609 5.79 12.00 50.58
CA PHE A 609 6.50 10.87 51.18
C PHE A 609 5.59 9.72 51.63
N ARG A 610 6.17 8.53 51.75
CA ARG A 610 5.46 7.34 52.24
C ARG A 610 5.32 7.41 53.76
N TRP A 611 4.11 7.26 54.28
CA TRP A 611 3.85 7.24 55.72
C TRP A 611 4.14 5.86 56.33
N ASP A 612 3.57 4.81 55.75
CA ASP A 612 3.75 3.42 56.20
C ASP A 612 3.48 2.42 55.05
N TYR A 613 3.25 1.14 55.33
CA TYR A 613 2.82 0.16 54.35
C TYR A 613 1.46 0.54 53.73
N HIS A 614 1.46 0.76 52.41
CA HIS A 614 0.33 1.30 51.64
C HIS A 614 -0.24 2.66 52.11
N MET A 615 0.44 3.39 52.99
CA MET A 615 0.01 4.71 53.47
C MET A 615 0.99 5.79 53.00
N TYR A 616 0.44 6.94 52.60
CA TYR A 616 1.14 8.05 51.94
C TYR A 616 0.73 9.39 52.55
N SER A 617 1.63 10.38 52.55
CA SER A 617 1.39 11.69 53.16
C SER A 617 2.22 12.79 52.49
N SER A 618 1.95 14.04 52.88
CA SER A 618 2.70 15.22 52.46
C SER A 618 3.55 15.77 53.62
N THR A 619 4.74 16.29 53.33
CA THR A 619 5.56 17.07 54.28
C THR A 619 4.83 18.30 54.77
N ASP A 620 3.90 18.81 53.97
CA ASP A 620 3.12 20.02 54.22
C ASP A 620 2.09 19.80 55.36
N LEU A 621 1.83 18.54 55.72
CA LEU A 621 1.07 18.16 56.93
C LEU A 621 1.94 18.04 58.20
N ILE A 622 3.27 18.10 58.09
CA ILE A 622 4.17 18.02 59.26
C ILE A 622 4.42 19.42 59.83
N ILE A 623 3.79 19.69 60.97
CA ILE A 623 4.02 20.89 61.76
C ILE A 623 5.35 20.72 62.51
N ILE A 624 6.40 21.40 62.05
CA ILE A 624 7.72 21.48 62.71
C ILE A 624 8.31 22.87 62.49
N ASP A 625 8.99 23.43 63.49
CA ASP A 625 9.69 24.73 63.35
C ASP A 625 11.20 24.56 63.05
N GLU A 626 11.88 25.66 62.71
CA GLU A 626 13.31 25.64 62.36
C GLU A 626 14.25 25.35 63.55
N TYR A 627 13.78 25.50 64.80
CA TYR A 627 14.53 25.05 65.98
C TYR A 627 14.42 23.53 66.13
N GLU A 628 13.20 22.98 66.10
CA GLU A 628 12.94 21.53 66.16
C GLU A 628 13.61 20.80 64.99
N LYS A 629 13.53 21.33 63.78
CA LYS A 629 14.21 20.80 62.58
C LYS A 629 15.73 20.74 62.75
N LYS A 630 16.33 21.75 63.39
CA LYS A 630 17.76 21.78 63.72
C LYS A 630 18.12 20.83 64.87
N GLU A 631 17.24 20.67 65.85
CA GLU A 631 17.39 19.68 66.91
C GLU A 631 17.33 18.24 66.36
N LEU A 632 16.39 17.97 65.45
CA LEU A 632 16.27 16.71 64.71
C LEU A 632 17.54 16.41 63.89
N GLU A 633 18.10 17.43 63.20
CA GLU A 633 19.37 17.31 62.49
C GLU A 633 20.56 17.02 63.44
N ASN A 634 20.60 17.66 64.61
CA ASN A 634 21.64 17.40 65.63
C ASN A 634 21.55 15.98 66.20
N ASN A 635 20.34 15.52 66.55
CA ASN A 635 20.12 14.15 67.01
C ASN A 635 20.55 13.12 65.95
N LEU A 636 20.20 13.36 64.67
CA LEU A 636 20.62 12.56 63.54
C LEU A 636 22.14 12.53 63.36
N LYS A 637 22.83 13.68 63.50
CA LYS A 637 24.31 13.76 63.44
C LYS A 637 24.95 12.90 64.52
N VAL A 638 24.56 13.05 65.78
CA VAL A 638 25.07 12.26 66.91
C VAL A 638 24.84 10.76 66.70
N LEU A 639 23.68 10.37 66.14
CA LEU A 639 23.39 8.98 65.81
C LEU A 639 24.27 8.40 64.68
N LEU A 640 24.75 9.24 63.77
CA LEU A 640 25.60 8.86 62.64
C LEU A 640 27.11 8.97 62.93
N GLU A 641 27.54 9.68 63.98
CA GLU A 641 28.95 9.96 64.28
C GLU A 641 29.85 8.72 64.35
N ARG A 642 29.36 7.62 64.95
CA ARG A 642 30.19 6.42 65.19
C ARG A 642 30.49 5.62 63.92
N ASN A 643 29.46 5.34 63.12
CA ASN A 643 29.50 4.35 62.04
C ASN A 643 28.90 4.83 60.71
N GLY A 644 28.34 6.05 60.65
CA GLY A 644 27.64 6.58 59.47
C GLY A 644 26.28 5.94 59.16
N ILE A 645 25.73 5.09 60.05
CA ILE A 645 24.50 4.31 59.83
C ILE A 645 23.61 4.34 61.08
N VAL A 646 22.30 4.54 60.92
CA VAL A 646 21.29 4.41 61.99
C VAL A 646 20.03 3.70 61.49
N SER A 647 19.35 2.94 62.36
CA SER A 647 18.07 2.28 62.03
C SER A 647 16.86 3.15 62.37
N ASP A 648 15.73 2.88 61.70
CA ASP A 648 14.42 3.50 61.94
C ASP A 648 14.02 3.44 63.43
N LYS A 649 14.18 2.28 64.06
CA LYS A 649 13.93 2.07 65.49
C LYS A 649 14.86 2.87 66.40
N LYS A 650 16.17 2.90 66.12
CA LYS A 650 17.16 3.58 66.96
C LYS A 650 16.99 5.10 66.89
N LEU A 651 16.73 5.62 65.69
CA LEU A 651 16.27 7.00 65.47
C LEU A 651 14.99 7.28 66.27
N TYR A 652 13.94 6.47 66.09
CA TYR A 652 12.66 6.69 66.76
C TYR A 652 12.77 6.65 68.29
N SER A 653 13.58 5.76 68.88
CA SER A 653 13.80 5.76 70.34
C SER A 653 14.42 7.07 70.84
N VAL A 654 15.40 7.64 70.13
CA VAL A 654 16.05 8.90 70.55
C VAL A 654 15.13 10.10 70.36
N ILE A 655 14.47 10.22 69.21
CA ILE A 655 13.53 11.31 68.95
C ILE A 655 12.30 11.24 69.87
N LYS A 656 11.86 10.03 70.27
CA LYS A 656 10.79 9.87 71.27
C LYS A 656 11.20 10.26 72.68
N THR A 657 12.48 10.15 73.04
CA THR A 657 13.00 10.65 74.32
C THR A 657 13.21 12.16 74.31
N ASN A 658 13.76 12.70 73.22
CA ASN A 658 14.23 14.09 73.19
C ASN A 658 13.18 15.08 72.66
N MET A 659 12.32 14.65 71.72
CA MET A 659 11.34 15.50 71.03
C MET A 659 9.90 14.92 71.03
N PRO A 660 9.36 14.38 72.15
CA PRO A 660 8.07 13.68 72.17
C PRO A 660 6.90 14.55 71.67
N LEU A 661 6.87 15.84 72.02
CA LEU A 661 5.81 16.77 71.62
C LEU A 661 5.72 16.96 70.10
N MET A 662 6.84 16.88 69.37
CA MET A 662 6.85 16.96 67.91
C MET A 662 6.24 15.69 67.29
N LEU A 663 6.48 14.52 67.87
CA LEU A 663 5.85 13.27 67.43
C LEU A 663 4.35 13.26 67.73
N GLU A 664 3.93 13.67 68.92
CA GLU A 664 2.52 13.73 69.34
C GLU A 664 1.73 14.72 68.47
N ARG A 665 2.24 15.94 68.26
CA ARG A 665 1.61 16.97 67.42
C ARG A 665 1.40 16.53 65.97
N ASN A 666 2.24 15.62 65.46
CA ASN A 666 2.20 15.11 64.09
C ASN A 666 1.63 13.69 63.97
N ASN A 667 1.09 13.10 65.05
CA ASN A 667 0.57 11.73 65.09
C ASN A 667 1.59 10.64 64.68
N ILE A 668 2.88 10.84 64.97
CA ILE A 668 3.96 9.91 64.64
C ILE A 668 4.10 8.86 65.77
N ASP A 669 3.19 7.90 65.77
CA ASP A 669 3.07 6.85 66.80
C ASP A 669 4.17 5.76 66.73
N ASN A 670 4.86 5.65 65.60
CA ASN A 670 5.84 4.60 65.32
C ASN A 670 7.02 5.07 64.44
N ALA A 671 7.98 4.18 64.20
CA ALA A 671 9.24 4.48 63.53
C ALA A 671 9.15 4.74 62.02
N VAL A 672 8.11 4.24 61.33
CA VAL A 672 8.04 4.26 59.85
C VAL A 672 7.78 5.66 59.28
N PRO A 673 6.82 6.47 59.79
CA PRO A 673 6.62 7.83 59.29
C PRO A 673 7.82 8.73 59.58
N LEU A 674 8.42 8.60 60.79
CA LEU A 674 9.63 9.35 61.15
C LEU A 674 10.80 9.02 60.21
N PHE A 675 11.02 7.74 59.91
CA PHE A 675 12.08 7.28 59.01
C PHE A 675 11.95 7.95 57.63
N TYR A 676 10.78 7.85 57.00
CA TYR A 676 10.59 8.40 55.65
C TYR A 676 10.57 9.93 55.64
N TYR A 677 10.03 10.57 56.68
CA TYR A 677 10.08 12.03 56.81
C TYR A 677 11.53 12.53 56.95
N VAL A 678 12.33 11.93 57.83
CA VAL A 678 13.75 12.27 58.02
C VAL A 678 14.56 11.98 56.74
N ALA A 679 14.29 10.87 56.05
CA ALA A 679 14.92 10.56 54.77
C ALA A 679 14.61 11.60 53.67
N LYS A 680 13.38 12.14 53.64
CA LYS A 680 12.97 13.18 52.69
C LYS A 680 13.57 14.54 53.06
N LEU A 681 13.45 14.94 54.33
CA LEU A 681 13.91 16.23 54.88
C LEU A 681 15.43 16.42 54.77
N PHE A 682 16.20 15.33 54.84
CA PHE A 682 17.67 15.33 54.75
C PHE A 682 18.22 14.56 53.54
N LYS A 683 17.45 14.49 52.43
CA LYS A 683 17.83 13.83 51.16
C LYS A 683 19.19 14.26 50.59
N GLU A 684 19.71 15.43 50.98
CA GLU A 684 21.04 15.92 50.56
C GLU A 684 22.21 15.55 51.48
N SER A 685 21.97 15.01 52.67
CA SER A 685 23.02 14.49 53.56
C SER A 685 22.87 13.00 53.91
N LEU A 686 21.76 12.38 53.52
CA LEU A 686 21.47 10.95 53.68
C LEU A 686 21.32 10.21 52.35
N ASP A 687 21.78 8.96 52.34
CA ASP A 687 21.19 7.88 51.55
C ASP A 687 20.30 7.01 52.47
N TYR A 688 19.36 6.24 51.91
CA TYR A 688 18.49 5.40 52.72
C TYR A 688 18.01 4.12 52.03
N ARG A 689 17.80 3.08 52.85
CA ARG A 689 17.02 1.90 52.50
C ARG A 689 16.45 1.29 53.78
N ARG A 690 15.14 1.41 53.98
CA ARG A 690 14.47 0.98 55.22
C ARG A 690 14.85 -0.47 55.59
N PRO A 691 15.29 -0.76 56.83
CA PRO A 691 15.22 0.07 58.05
C PRO A 691 16.35 1.09 58.23
N ASN A 692 17.28 1.28 57.30
CA ASN A 692 18.53 2.01 57.52
C ASN A 692 18.55 3.39 56.85
N LEU A 693 18.97 4.40 57.62
CA LEU A 693 19.50 5.67 57.12
C LEU A 693 21.02 5.59 57.14
N VAL A 694 21.66 6.12 56.11
CA VAL A 694 23.11 6.06 55.90
C VAL A 694 23.59 7.46 55.54
N LYS A 695 24.77 7.87 56.01
CA LYS A 695 25.41 9.12 55.56
C LYS A 695 25.63 9.05 54.03
N LYS A 696 25.22 10.08 53.29
CA LYS A 696 25.26 10.09 51.81
C LYS A 696 26.67 9.78 51.31
N GLY A 697 26.80 8.78 50.42
CA GLY A 697 28.07 8.32 49.86
C GLY A 697 29.00 7.55 50.83
N LEU A 698 28.50 6.97 51.93
CA LEU A 698 29.35 6.21 52.87
C LEU A 698 30.01 4.97 52.24
N ILE A 699 29.33 4.30 51.31
CA ILE A 699 29.80 3.08 50.65
C ILE A 699 29.44 3.15 49.17
N GLU A 700 30.43 3.32 48.30
CA GLU A 700 30.22 3.40 46.85
C GLU A 700 29.56 2.13 46.30
N ASN A 701 28.59 2.31 45.38
CA ASN A 701 27.85 1.24 44.70
C ASN A 701 27.07 0.26 45.61
N CYS A 702 26.95 0.57 46.90
CA CYS A 702 26.22 -0.24 47.87
C CYS A 702 24.69 -0.12 47.68
N LYS A 703 23.96 -1.22 47.78
CA LYS A 703 22.48 -1.23 47.77
C LYS A 703 21.88 -1.04 49.16
N TYR A 704 22.69 -0.68 50.16
CA TYR A 704 22.33 -0.40 51.55
C TYR A 704 21.43 -1.47 52.20
N THR A 705 21.59 -2.74 51.80
CA THR A 705 20.92 -3.88 52.43
C THR A 705 21.41 -4.09 53.86
N MET A 706 20.59 -4.77 54.66
CA MET A 706 21.02 -5.31 55.95
C MET A 706 22.28 -6.19 55.83
N LYS A 707 22.46 -6.95 54.73
CA LYS A 707 23.64 -7.82 54.49
C LYS A 707 24.90 -6.98 54.31
N GLU A 708 24.90 -6.07 53.34
CA GLU A 708 26.04 -5.17 53.06
C GLU A 708 26.42 -4.34 54.29
N LEU A 709 25.42 -3.75 54.96
CA LEU A 709 25.65 -2.90 56.14
C LEU A 709 26.11 -3.71 57.36
N SER A 710 25.64 -4.95 57.55
CA SER A 710 26.17 -5.83 58.61
C SER A 710 27.64 -6.17 58.37
N LEU A 711 28.01 -6.53 57.14
CA LEU A 711 29.39 -6.85 56.80
C LEU A 711 30.30 -5.63 56.94
N TYR A 712 29.87 -4.45 56.49
CA TYR A 712 30.57 -3.18 56.70
C TYR A 712 30.79 -2.89 58.19
N LEU A 713 29.75 -2.97 59.02
CA LEU A 713 29.80 -2.73 60.47
C LEU A 713 30.66 -3.75 61.24
N LEU A 714 30.85 -4.95 60.68
CA LEU A 714 31.77 -5.96 61.23
C LEU A 714 33.23 -5.78 60.72
N GLY A 715 33.45 -4.95 59.69
CA GLY A 715 34.75 -4.68 59.08
C GLY A 715 35.11 -5.58 57.89
N TYR A 716 34.12 -6.09 57.15
CA TYR A 716 34.25 -7.12 56.10
C TYR A 716 35.15 -8.31 56.51
N PRO A 717 34.91 -8.93 57.68
CA PRO A 717 35.90 -9.82 58.28
C PRO A 717 35.92 -11.19 57.59
N ASP A 718 37.12 -11.74 57.42
CA ASP A 718 37.32 -13.12 56.93
C ASP A 718 36.70 -14.19 57.85
N PHE A 719 36.51 -13.85 59.13
CA PHE A 719 35.93 -14.69 60.18
C PHE A 719 34.74 -13.97 60.84
N ILE A 720 33.55 -14.56 60.77
CA ILE A 720 32.33 -14.05 61.41
C ILE A 720 32.02 -14.89 62.64
N SER A 721 31.76 -14.22 63.77
CA SER A 721 31.11 -14.77 64.96
C SER A 721 29.63 -14.42 64.92
N TYR A 722 28.76 -15.41 65.15
CA TYR A 722 27.31 -15.21 65.24
C TYR A 722 26.90 -14.41 66.47
N ASP A 723 27.56 -14.61 67.61
CA ASP A 723 27.34 -13.84 68.84
C ASP A 723 27.79 -12.37 68.66
N ARG A 724 28.92 -12.11 67.97
CA ARG A 724 29.31 -10.75 67.58
C ARG A 724 28.28 -10.12 66.62
N TYR A 725 27.69 -10.91 65.74
CA TYR A 725 26.59 -10.45 64.89
C TYR A 725 25.31 -10.16 65.69
N GLN A 726 24.92 -10.98 66.67
CA GLN A 726 23.76 -10.69 67.54
C GLN A 726 23.97 -9.40 68.34
N ALA A 727 25.17 -9.17 68.89
CA ALA A 727 25.49 -7.91 69.57
C ALA A 727 25.32 -6.68 68.65
N LEU A 728 25.61 -6.83 67.35
CA LEU A 728 25.35 -5.79 66.34
C LEU A 728 23.84 -5.61 66.05
N ILE A 729 23.05 -6.70 66.01
CA ILE A 729 21.58 -6.63 65.89
C ILE A 729 20.99 -5.81 67.04
N GLU A 730 21.47 -6.05 68.26
CA GLU A 730 21.03 -5.35 69.47
C GLU A 730 21.46 -3.88 69.46
N GLU A 731 22.73 -3.56 69.15
CA GLU A 731 23.18 -2.16 69.02
C GLU A 731 22.39 -1.40 67.94
N MET A 732 22.04 -2.06 66.83
CA MET A 732 21.27 -1.45 65.73
C MET A 732 19.75 -1.54 65.94
N MET A 733 19.27 -2.17 67.02
CA MET A 733 17.85 -2.40 67.32
C MET A 733 17.06 -3.08 66.18
N TRP A 734 17.73 -3.80 65.29
CA TRP A 734 17.10 -4.48 64.16
C TRP A 734 16.16 -5.60 64.62
N THR A 735 15.17 -6.00 63.80
CA THR A 735 14.23 -7.05 64.20
C THR A 735 14.91 -8.43 64.18
N PRO A 736 14.63 -9.33 65.15
CA PRO A 736 15.18 -10.69 65.13
C PRO A 736 14.82 -11.48 63.87
N VAL A 737 13.67 -11.19 63.25
CA VAL A 737 13.23 -11.79 61.98
C VAL A 737 14.12 -11.33 60.83
N SER A 738 14.25 -10.02 60.62
CA SER A 738 15.10 -9.47 59.54
C SER A 738 16.57 -9.79 59.76
N ALA A 739 17.04 -9.85 61.01
CA ALA A 739 18.37 -10.35 61.37
C ALA A 739 18.56 -11.83 60.98
N SER A 740 17.63 -12.70 61.33
CA SER A 740 17.71 -14.14 61.01
C SER A 740 17.79 -14.38 59.51
N MET A 741 16.97 -13.66 58.72
CA MET A 741 17.01 -13.69 57.26
C MET A 741 18.30 -13.09 56.69
N THR A 742 18.77 -11.96 57.23
CA THR A 742 20.01 -11.32 56.80
C THR A 742 21.22 -12.23 57.01
N PHE A 743 21.30 -12.89 58.17
CA PHE A 743 22.39 -13.84 58.43
C PHE A 743 22.30 -15.08 57.55
N PHE A 744 21.11 -15.55 57.19
CA PHE A 744 20.97 -16.64 56.21
C PHE A 744 21.56 -16.27 54.85
N CYS A 745 21.36 -15.03 54.38
CA CYS A 745 22.04 -14.54 53.18
C CYS A 745 23.55 -14.28 53.39
N ILE A 746 24.06 -14.22 54.63
CA ILE A 746 25.51 -14.16 54.90
C ILE A 746 26.11 -15.59 54.86
N GLU A 747 25.38 -16.61 55.33
CA GLU A 747 25.77 -18.03 55.23
C GLU A 747 25.96 -18.53 53.77
N GLU A 748 25.55 -17.74 52.76
CA GLU A 748 25.86 -17.98 51.34
C GLU A 748 27.35 -17.73 51.02
N ASP A 749 27.96 -16.70 51.62
CA ASP A 749 29.36 -16.29 51.35
C ASP A 749 30.36 -16.86 52.38
N TYR A 750 29.87 -17.49 53.46
CA TYR A 750 30.68 -17.98 54.59
C TYR A 750 30.31 -19.42 54.99
N ILE A 751 31.32 -20.27 55.08
CA ILE A 751 31.17 -21.66 55.54
C ILE A 751 31.20 -21.72 57.07
N ARG A 752 30.35 -22.56 57.69
CA ARG A 752 30.30 -22.70 59.15
C ARG A 752 31.37 -23.68 59.63
N THR A 753 32.25 -23.24 60.53
CA THR A 753 33.33 -24.08 61.08
C THR A 753 33.10 -24.46 62.55
N SER A 754 32.25 -23.77 63.30
CA SER A 754 31.85 -24.17 64.66
C SER A 754 30.40 -23.76 65.00
N ASN A 755 30.00 -23.85 66.27
CA ASN A 755 28.69 -23.33 66.69
C ASN A 755 28.56 -21.81 66.44
N ASP A 756 29.65 -21.05 66.59
CA ASP A 756 29.64 -19.59 66.48
C ASP A 756 30.42 -19.07 65.26
N ILE A 757 31.48 -19.76 64.84
CA ILE A 757 32.44 -19.25 63.86
C ILE A 757 32.11 -19.72 62.44
N TYR A 758 32.19 -18.76 61.51
CA TYR A 758 32.05 -18.92 60.08
C TYR A 758 33.26 -18.28 59.38
N VAL A 759 33.73 -18.88 58.29
CA VAL A 759 34.93 -18.47 57.53
C VAL A 759 34.53 -18.15 56.09
N LYS A 760 35.11 -17.11 55.49
CA LYS A 760 34.78 -16.70 54.12
C LYS A 760 35.05 -17.84 53.12
N ASN A 761 34.14 -18.04 52.17
CA ASN A 761 34.15 -19.20 51.26
C ASN A 761 35.42 -19.33 50.40
N ASP A 762 36.08 -18.21 50.09
CA ASP A 762 37.32 -18.14 49.29
C ASP A 762 38.55 -18.67 50.05
N LEU A 763 38.52 -18.59 51.39
CA LEU A 763 39.64 -18.99 52.24
C LEU A 763 39.56 -20.46 52.64
N PHE A 764 38.34 -20.97 52.84
CA PHE A 764 38.12 -22.38 53.15
C PHE A 764 38.30 -23.26 51.91
N ASN A 765 39.48 -23.87 51.80
CA ASN A 765 39.86 -24.77 50.73
C ASN A 765 40.41 -26.08 51.30
N LEU A 766 40.00 -27.22 50.73
CA LEU A 766 40.50 -28.56 51.06
C LEU A 766 41.05 -29.21 49.80
N SER A 767 42.11 -30.02 49.92
CA SER A 767 42.64 -30.76 48.78
C SER A 767 41.71 -31.93 48.40
N ALA A 768 41.80 -32.39 47.15
CA ALA A 768 41.04 -33.55 46.68
C ALA A 768 41.33 -34.81 47.52
N ASP A 769 42.58 -34.99 47.96
CA ASP A 769 42.99 -36.12 48.81
C ASP A 769 42.35 -36.05 50.21
N VAL A 770 42.27 -34.85 50.80
CA VAL A 770 41.58 -34.63 52.08
C VAL A 770 40.08 -34.88 51.94
N ILE A 771 39.44 -34.38 50.87
CA ILE A 771 38.02 -34.62 50.59
C ILE A 771 37.73 -36.12 50.39
N GLN A 772 38.59 -36.82 49.65
CA GLN A 772 38.45 -38.27 49.44
C GLN A 772 38.73 -39.07 50.72
N SER A 773 39.65 -38.63 51.59
CA SER A 773 39.87 -39.21 52.92
C SER A 773 38.63 -39.07 53.80
N ILE A 774 38.08 -37.85 53.92
CA ILE A 774 36.82 -37.55 54.64
C ILE A 774 35.68 -38.43 54.11
N LYS A 775 35.53 -38.54 52.78
CA LYS A 775 34.53 -39.42 52.17
C LYS A 775 34.76 -40.88 52.54
N THR A 776 35.99 -41.36 52.53
CA THR A 776 36.32 -42.77 52.87
C THR A 776 35.94 -43.09 54.32
N SER A 777 36.14 -42.16 55.25
CA SER A 777 35.72 -42.32 56.66
C SER A 777 34.20 -42.29 56.82
N LEU A 778 33.48 -41.49 56.03
CA LEU A 778 32.01 -41.50 55.98
C LEU A 778 31.46 -42.80 55.35
N ASP A 779 32.02 -43.24 54.22
CA ASP A 779 31.68 -44.52 53.58
C ASP A 779 31.92 -45.71 54.53
N LYS A 780 32.97 -45.66 55.37
CA LYS A 780 33.25 -46.62 56.46
C LYS A 780 32.17 -46.60 57.54
N MET A 781 31.73 -45.42 57.99
CA MET A 781 30.65 -45.30 58.97
C MET A 781 29.26 -45.67 58.41
N MET A 782 29.07 -45.63 57.09
CA MET A 782 27.81 -45.91 56.40
C MET A 782 27.74 -47.32 55.75
N GLN A 783 28.62 -48.25 56.15
CA GLN A 783 28.63 -49.62 55.60
C GLN A 783 27.35 -50.41 55.96
N ASP A 784 26.95 -50.41 57.23
CA ASP A 784 25.78 -51.16 57.71
C ASP A 784 24.45 -50.44 57.43
N ASN A 785 24.46 -49.11 57.36
CA ASN A 785 23.28 -48.28 57.16
C ASN A 785 23.59 -47.18 56.15
N LYS A 786 22.79 -47.08 55.08
CA LYS A 786 22.90 -46.06 54.03
C LYS A 786 22.47 -44.64 54.46
N TYR A 787 22.39 -44.41 55.78
CA TYR A 787 22.14 -43.12 56.40
C TYR A 787 22.98 -42.99 57.69
N LEU A 788 23.42 -41.77 58.03
CA LEU A 788 24.21 -41.48 59.23
C LEU A 788 23.81 -40.12 59.84
N PRO A 789 23.12 -40.10 61.00
CA PRO A 789 22.81 -38.87 61.71
C PRO A 789 24.08 -38.21 62.26
N LEU A 790 24.33 -36.94 61.93
CA LEU A 790 25.54 -36.23 62.36
C LEU A 790 25.72 -36.19 63.89
N ILE A 791 24.61 -36.21 64.64
CA ILE A 791 24.60 -36.24 66.11
C ILE A 791 25.19 -37.53 66.71
N ASN A 792 25.29 -38.61 65.92
CA ASN A 792 25.91 -39.86 66.35
C ASN A 792 27.44 -39.86 66.18
N ILE A 793 28.00 -38.87 65.46
CA ILE A 793 29.45 -38.73 65.26
C ILE A 793 30.04 -37.95 66.45
N VAL A 794 30.43 -38.71 67.48
CA VAL A 794 31.00 -38.21 68.74
C VAL A 794 32.53 -38.34 68.82
N ASP A 795 33.13 -39.09 67.90
CA ASP A 795 34.58 -39.26 67.74
C ASP A 795 34.94 -38.96 66.28
N TYR A 796 36.01 -38.20 66.08
CA TYR A 796 36.52 -37.77 64.79
C TYR A 796 37.93 -38.28 64.50
N SER A 797 38.46 -39.22 65.30
CA SER A 797 39.80 -39.80 65.16
C SER A 797 40.04 -40.53 63.82
N ASP A 798 38.97 -40.90 63.11
CA ASP A 798 39.01 -41.48 61.75
C ASP A 798 39.10 -40.40 60.63
N PHE A 799 39.03 -39.10 60.93
CA PHE A 799 39.08 -38.01 59.95
C PHE A 799 40.48 -37.42 59.80
N PRO A 800 40.87 -36.89 58.62
CA PRO A 800 42.20 -36.33 58.41
C PRO A 800 42.43 -35.02 59.19
N GLU A 801 43.68 -34.76 59.55
CA GLU A 801 44.10 -33.49 60.16
C GLU A 801 43.94 -32.34 59.15
N ILE A 802 43.30 -31.25 59.61
CA ILE A 802 43.01 -30.03 58.86
C ILE A 802 43.11 -28.81 59.80
N GLU A 803 43.10 -27.60 59.26
CA GLU A 803 43.24 -26.34 60.02
C GLU A 803 42.15 -26.09 61.08
N TYR A 804 41.01 -26.78 60.99
CA TYR A 804 39.82 -26.54 61.81
C TYR A 804 39.48 -27.74 62.70
N GLU A 805 39.10 -27.47 63.96
CA GLU A 805 38.69 -28.50 64.92
C GLU A 805 37.44 -29.26 64.44
N TRP A 806 37.53 -30.59 64.38
CA TRP A 806 36.47 -31.45 63.89
C TRP A 806 35.21 -31.40 64.76
N ASN A 807 34.09 -31.07 64.12
CA ASN A 807 32.77 -31.03 64.74
C ASN A 807 31.65 -31.17 63.68
N TYR A 808 30.42 -31.41 64.14
CA TYR A 808 29.27 -31.70 63.28
C TYR A 808 28.73 -30.48 62.49
N PHE A 809 29.19 -29.25 62.73
CA PHE A 809 28.88 -28.08 61.89
C PHE A 809 29.88 -27.97 60.74
N LEU A 810 31.17 -28.15 61.02
CA LEU A 810 32.23 -28.23 60.03
C LEU A 810 31.99 -29.38 59.05
N LEU A 811 31.69 -30.58 59.56
CA LEU A 811 31.43 -31.77 58.74
C LEU A 811 30.18 -31.61 57.85
N GLU A 812 29.08 -31.02 58.36
CA GLU A 812 27.92 -30.68 57.54
C GLU A 812 28.32 -29.79 56.36
N SER A 813 29.08 -28.73 56.65
CA SER A 813 29.42 -27.71 55.68
C SER A 813 30.39 -28.23 54.61
N ILE A 814 31.33 -29.10 55.00
CA ILE A 814 32.21 -29.82 54.06
C ILE A 814 31.40 -30.74 53.15
N ILE A 815 30.44 -31.51 53.69
CA ILE A 815 29.57 -32.38 52.88
C ILE A 815 28.77 -31.55 51.87
N ARG A 816 28.15 -30.44 52.31
CA ARG A 816 27.40 -29.53 51.42
C ARG A 816 28.24 -28.92 50.30
N LYS A 817 29.49 -28.55 50.59
CA LYS A 817 30.38 -27.85 49.62
C LYS A 817 31.15 -28.80 48.70
N TYR A 818 31.50 -30.00 49.16
CA TYR A 818 32.47 -30.87 48.46
C TYR A 818 32.04 -32.32 48.20
N ILE A 819 30.97 -32.84 48.83
CA ILE A 819 30.63 -34.28 48.75
C ILE A 819 29.18 -34.49 48.27
N PRO A 820 28.86 -34.18 46.99
CA PRO A 820 27.51 -34.30 46.43
C PRO A 820 26.99 -35.75 46.29
N THR A 821 27.83 -36.75 46.59
CA THR A 821 27.37 -38.16 46.71
C THR A 821 26.56 -38.42 47.98
N TYR A 822 26.42 -37.43 48.87
CA TYR A 822 25.52 -37.49 50.01
C TYR A 822 24.47 -36.38 49.99
N THR A 823 23.22 -36.75 50.28
CA THR A 823 22.13 -35.81 50.58
C THR A 823 22.07 -35.57 52.09
N LEU A 824 21.78 -34.33 52.51
CA LEU A 824 21.58 -33.97 53.92
C LEU A 824 20.12 -33.58 54.15
N VAL A 825 19.37 -34.39 54.91
CA VAL A 825 18.00 -34.08 55.32
C VAL A 825 17.94 -33.76 56.82
N ALA A 826 17.02 -32.88 57.23
CA ALA A 826 16.75 -32.57 58.62
C ALA A 826 15.25 -32.37 58.84
N PRO A 827 14.74 -32.50 60.09
CA PRO A 827 13.39 -32.09 60.44
C PRO A 827 13.16 -30.59 60.17
N ASP A 828 11.94 -30.23 59.77
CA ASP A 828 11.52 -28.85 59.43
C ASP A 828 11.82 -27.83 60.54
N TYR A 829 11.82 -28.25 61.81
CA TYR A 829 12.11 -27.37 62.94
C TYR A 829 13.61 -27.07 63.08
N LYS A 830 14.07 -26.03 62.37
CA LYS A 830 15.44 -25.50 62.40
C LYS A 830 15.75 -24.78 63.73
N ASP A 831 16.76 -25.24 64.45
CA ASP A 831 17.37 -24.54 65.60
C ASP A 831 18.88 -24.47 65.34
N ARG A 832 19.42 -23.26 65.05
CA ARG A 832 20.82 -23.06 64.63
C ARG A 832 21.86 -23.58 65.65
N ARG A 833 21.49 -23.77 66.92
CA ARG A 833 22.38 -24.24 68.00
C ARG A 833 22.64 -25.74 67.98
N TYR A 834 21.80 -26.52 67.29
CA TYR A 834 21.82 -27.97 67.34
C TYR A 834 21.68 -28.58 65.96
N GLN A 835 22.71 -29.31 65.55
CA GLN A 835 22.68 -30.07 64.31
C GLN A 835 21.65 -31.19 64.36
N LYS A 836 20.90 -31.34 63.28
CA LYS A 836 19.90 -32.40 63.07
C LYS A 836 19.97 -33.01 61.67
N ASN A 837 20.91 -32.56 60.84
CA ASN A 837 21.08 -33.13 59.52
C ASN A 837 21.57 -34.59 59.61
N ILE A 838 20.99 -35.41 58.74
CA ILE A 838 21.28 -36.82 58.56
C ILE A 838 21.85 -36.97 57.16
N ILE A 839 23.05 -37.54 57.09
CA ILE A 839 23.70 -37.92 55.84
C ILE A 839 22.93 -39.10 55.25
N ILE A 840 22.65 -39.07 53.96
CA ILE A 840 22.06 -40.18 53.19
C ILE A 840 22.92 -40.41 51.96
N ASP A 841 23.18 -41.67 51.59
CA ASP A 841 23.70 -42.01 50.27
C ASP A 841 22.71 -41.53 49.18
N SER A 842 23.14 -40.60 48.31
CA SER A 842 22.29 -40.03 47.27
C SER A 842 21.69 -41.08 46.32
N ALA A 843 22.28 -42.28 46.23
CA ALA A 843 21.76 -43.40 45.45
C ALA A 843 20.42 -43.95 45.98
N LEU A 844 20.00 -43.62 47.21
CA LEU A 844 18.68 -44.01 47.74
C LEU A 844 17.51 -43.20 47.17
N GLY A 845 17.76 -42.05 46.52
CA GLY A 845 16.68 -41.18 46.00
C GLY A 845 15.77 -40.62 47.10
N ILE A 846 16.32 -40.33 48.27
CA ILE A 846 15.59 -39.77 49.42
C ILE A 846 15.88 -38.26 49.53
N ASP A 847 14.82 -37.45 49.42
CA ASP A 847 14.91 -35.97 49.39
C ASP A 847 14.55 -35.30 50.73
N SER A 848 13.87 -36.01 51.63
CA SER A 848 13.20 -35.40 52.78
C SER A 848 13.25 -36.30 54.03
N TYR A 849 13.23 -35.65 55.20
CA TYR A 849 13.25 -36.33 56.50
C TYR A 849 12.10 -37.33 56.64
N SER A 850 10.88 -36.93 56.26
CA SER A 850 9.70 -37.82 56.31
C SER A 850 9.84 -39.06 55.41
N GLN A 851 10.45 -38.93 54.23
CA GLN A 851 10.75 -40.07 53.35
C GLN A 851 11.79 -40.99 53.97
N LEU A 852 12.83 -40.44 54.61
CA LEU A 852 13.86 -41.22 55.30
C LEU A 852 13.25 -42.08 56.43
N ILE A 853 12.43 -41.48 57.30
CA ILE A 853 11.82 -42.24 58.41
C ILE A 853 10.89 -43.34 57.89
N ALA A 854 10.12 -43.07 56.82
CA ALA A 854 9.28 -44.08 56.18
C ALA A 854 10.09 -45.22 55.54
N HIS A 855 11.22 -44.91 54.90
CA HIS A 855 12.13 -45.90 54.32
C HIS A 855 12.74 -46.82 55.38
N ILE A 856 13.31 -46.23 56.45
CA ILE A 856 13.93 -46.98 57.56
C ILE A 856 12.91 -47.93 58.20
N LEU A 857 11.72 -47.41 58.56
CA LEU A 857 10.67 -48.23 59.19
C LEU A 857 10.18 -49.37 58.26
N LYS A 858 10.04 -49.12 56.95
CA LYS A 858 9.72 -50.18 55.97
C LYS A 858 10.82 -51.24 55.86
N SER A 859 12.09 -50.84 55.86
CA SER A 859 13.22 -51.79 55.81
C SER A 859 13.32 -52.67 57.07
N GLU A 860 12.83 -52.18 58.21
CA GLU A 860 12.72 -52.92 59.48
C GLU A 860 11.37 -53.66 59.64
N GLY A 861 10.56 -53.72 58.57
CA GLY A 861 9.33 -54.53 58.51
C GLY A 861 8.09 -53.90 59.18
N TYR A 862 8.14 -52.62 59.55
CA TYR A 862 6.96 -51.92 60.08
C TYR A 862 6.01 -51.50 58.95
N SER A 863 4.73 -51.83 59.09
CA SER A 863 3.62 -51.22 58.35
C SER A 863 2.87 -50.16 59.17
N SER A 864 2.91 -50.29 60.50
CA SER A 864 2.50 -49.25 61.44
C SER A 864 3.29 -49.33 62.75
N ILE A 865 3.34 -48.22 63.48
CA ILE A 865 4.06 -48.07 64.76
C ILE A 865 3.31 -47.10 65.68
N SER A 866 3.18 -47.44 66.96
CA SER A 866 2.54 -46.55 67.95
C SER A 866 3.46 -45.39 68.34
N GLU A 867 2.87 -44.26 68.72
CA GLU A 867 3.59 -43.00 69.00
C GLU A 867 4.72 -43.18 70.02
N GLY A 868 4.45 -43.82 71.15
CA GLY A 868 5.48 -44.11 72.16
C GLY A 868 6.63 -44.99 71.65
N LYS A 869 6.37 -45.93 70.73
CA LYS A 869 7.42 -46.74 70.08
C LYS A 869 8.21 -45.92 69.07
N LEU A 870 7.54 -45.09 68.26
CA LEU A 870 8.19 -44.22 67.28
C LEU A 870 9.10 -43.18 67.95
N SER A 871 8.67 -42.60 69.07
CA SER A 871 9.50 -41.67 69.85
C SER A 871 10.81 -42.32 70.32
N SER A 872 10.72 -43.50 70.95
CA SER A 872 11.89 -44.28 71.37
C SER A 872 12.78 -44.70 70.18
N PHE A 873 12.17 -45.12 69.08
CA PHE A 873 12.88 -45.55 67.86
C PHE A 873 13.72 -44.41 67.26
N LEU A 874 13.11 -43.22 67.11
CA LEU A 874 13.80 -42.03 66.60
C LEU A 874 14.90 -41.56 67.54
N ALA A 875 14.67 -41.62 68.86
CA ALA A 875 15.66 -41.24 69.87
C ALA A 875 16.87 -42.18 69.88
N ILE A 876 16.66 -43.50 69.92
CA ILE A 876 17.74 -44.51 69.97
C ILE A 876 18.62 -44.45 68.71
N ARG A 877 18.04 -44.18 67.53
CA ARG A 877 18.77 -44.07 66.26
C ARG A 877 19.40 -42.69 66.01
N GLY A 878 19.17 -41.69 66.86
CA GLY A 878 19.64 -40.31 66.65
C GLY A 878 18.85 -39.52 65.58
N LEU A 879 17.69 -40.04 65.16
CA LEU A 879 16.82 -39.45 64.13
C LEU A 879 15.91 -38.34 64.68
N ALA A 880 15.69 -38.29 65.99
CA ALA A 880 15.10 -37.16 66.71
C ALA A 880 15.66 -37.09 68.14
N ARG A 881 15.64 -35.90 68.78
CA ARG A 881 16.33 -35.69 70.07
C ARG A 881 15.48 -35.89 71.32
N MET A 882 14.17 -35.66 71.25
CA MET A 882 13.24 -35.67 72.40
C MET A 882 11.76 -35.87 72.03
N VAL A 883 11.34 -35.40 70.85
CA VAL A 883 9.93 -35.33 70.43
C VAL A 883 9.85 -35.71 68.95
N ILE A 884 8.77 -36.40 68.57
CA ILE A 884 8.47 -36.75 67.18
C ILE A 884 8.18 -35.45 66.39
N PRO A 885 8.88 -35.17 65.28
CA PRO A 885 8.62 -33.96 64.49
C PRO A 885 7.22 -33.97 63.87
N LYS A 886 6.48 -32.87 64.02
CA LYS A 886 5.07 -32.73 63.60
C LYS A 886 4.86 -32.96 62.10
N GLU A 887 5.87 -32.66 61.29
CA GLU A 887 5.91 -32.91 59.85
C GLU A 887 5.57 -34.37 59.49
N LEU A 888 5.99 -35.35 60.31
CA LEU A 888 5.75 -36.77 60.04
C LEU A 888 4.25 -37.06 59.96
N ALA A 889 3.46 -36.55 60.92
CA ALA A 889 2.00 -36.69 60.97
C ALA A 889 1.25 -35.91 59.87
N GLN A 890 1.94 -34.99 59.19
CA GLN A 890 1.40 -34.16 58.10
C GLN A 890 1.92 -34.57 56.71
N SER A 891 2.87 -35.50 56.66
CA SER A 891 3.57 -35.89 55.43
C SER A 891 2.77 -36.86 54.55
N LYS A 892 3.09 -36.87 53.25
CA LYS A 892 2.55 -37.82 52.26
C LYS A 892 2.95 -39.30 52.49
N TYR A 893 3.78 -39.59 53.49
CA TYR A 893 4.33 -40.93 53.76
C TYR A 893 3.70 -41.64 54.97
N PHE A 894 2.98 -40.91 55.82
CA PHE A 894 2.37 -41.45 57.04
C PHE A 894 0.90 -41.05 57.18
N LYS A 895 0.16 -41.89 57.91
CA LYS A 895 -1.18 -41.62 58.41
C LYS A 895 -1.18 -41.73 59.93
N PHE A 896 -1.32 -40.60 60.62
CA PHE A 896 -1.51 -40.60 62.08
C PHE A 896 -2.99 -40.73 62.42
N LYS A 897 -3.35 -41.75 63.20
CA LYS A 897 -4.69 -41.96 63.78
C LYS A 897 -4.58 -42.85 65.01
N ASP A 898 -5.37 -42.60 66.04
CA ASP A 898 -5.48 -43.44 67.26
C ASP A 898 -4.09 -43.77 67.86
N GLU A 899 -3.29 -42.74 68.14
CA GLU A 899 -1.89 -42.82 68.65
C GLU A 899 -0.95 -43.69 67.80
N THR A 900 -1.28 -43.94 66.54
CA THR A 900 -0.57 -44.86 65.64
C THR A 900 -0.22 -44.19 64.31
N TYR A 901 1.03 -44.32 63.90
CA TYR A 901 1.55 -43.93 62.59
C TYR A 901 1.51 -45.15 61.67
N THR A 902 0.62 -45.17 60.69
CA THR A 902 0.62 -46.16 59.60
C THR A 902 1.40 -45.59 58.42
N ILE A 903 2.19 -46.42 57.73
CA ILE A 903 3.05 -46.00 56.62
C ILE A 903 2.36 -46.32 55.29
N TYR A 904 2.41 -45.38 54.33
CA TYR A 904 1.98 -45.59 52.95
C TYR A 904 3.13 -46.19 52.12
#